data_AF-A0AAX4FRA6-F1
#
_entry.id   AF-A0AAX4FRA6-F1
#
_cell.length_a   1.000
_cell.length_b   1.000
_cell.length_c   1.000
_cell.angle_alpha   90.00
_cell.angle_beta   90.00
_cell.angle_gamma   90.00
#
_symmetry.space_group_name_H-M   'P 1'
#
loop_
_entity.id
_entity.type
_entity.pdbx_description
1 polymer ?
#
loop_
_entity_poly.entity_id
_entity_poly.type
_entity_poly.pdbx_seq_one_letter_code
_entity_poly.pdbx_strand_id
1 'polypeptide(L)'
;MPVSFLSTTQRERYGRYPEALSSEELARYFHLDDDDREWIATKRRDSSRLGYALQLTTARFLGTFLEDPTAVPSSVLHTLSSQLGIADPSDCVIDYRTTRQRWQHTTEIRARYGYREFAERGVQFRLGRWLCALCWTGTDRPSALFDYANGWLVGHKVLLPGVTVLERFIADIRSRMESRLWRLLVRGVTVAQRQRLEDLLKPAEGSRQSWLDRLRKGPVRVSAPALVMALLRIETVRDLGIKLPGTHVPPSRIAALARFASTVKVSAVARLPEARRIATLVAFVHCLEASAQDDALDVLDLLLRELFTKAEKEDRKVRQRSLKDLDRAASTLAEACRMLLDPGLPDGELRERVYAAIGRDELAQALNEVRGLVRPPNDVFYTELEARKATVSRFLPTLLRVIRFDANPAAQPLAQALQWLHEKPDHDPPTAIVGKAWQRHVVQEDGRINATAYSFCALDKLRSAIRRRDMFISPSWRYADPRAGLLAGAEWEAARPIVCRSLSLTAQPEATLAALTRELDKTYRRVAARLPENDAVRFETVGDKTELVLSPLEALEEPPSLIALRNEIKARMPRVDLPEILLEVAARTGCIDAFTHLTERAARAADLTTSLCAVLMAEACNTGPEPLVRQDTPALKRDRLMWVDQRVGRDSRKNSQK
;
A
#
# COMPACT_ATOMS: atom_id res chain seq x y z
N MET A 1 -20.52 15.88 18.49
CA MET A 1 -20.51 15.75 17.01
C MET A 1 -21.62 16.61 16.47
N PRO A 2 -21.44 17.43 15.42
CA PRO A 2 -22.60 18.03 14.75
C PRO A 2 -23.53 16.90 14.31
N VAL A 3 -24.79 16.99 14.69
CA VAL A 3 -25.82 15.97 14.37
C VAL A 3 -26.06 15.91 12.86
N SER A 4 -25.75 16.99 12.16
CA SER A 4 -25.92 17.17 10.73
C SER A 4 -24.64 16.83 9.98
N PHE A 5 -24.64 15.74 9.21
CA PHE A 5 -23.51 15.37 8.35
C PHE A 5 -23.90 15.18 6.88
N LEU A 6 -25.20 15.17 6.56
CA LEU A 6 -25.69 15.16 5.18
C LEU A 6 -25.67 16.57 4.58
N SER A 7 -25.44 16.66 3.27
CA SER A 7 -25.65 17.90 2.52
C SER A 7 -27.14 18.23 2.41
N THR A 8 -27.47 19.50 2.13
CA THR A 8 -28.86 19.93 1.90
C THR A 8 -29.53 19.09 0.81
N THR A 9 -28.83 18.88 -0.31
CA THR A 9 -29.32 18.06 -1.44
C THR A 9 -29.54 16.60 -1.04
N GLN A 10 -28.67 16.01 -0.21
CA GLN A 10 -28.85 14.64 0.28
C GLN A 10 -30.09 14.51 1.17
N ARG A 11 -30.35 15.52 2.01
CA ARG A 11 -31.58 15.56 2.83
C ARG A 11 -32.83 15.72 1.98
N GLU A 12 -32.78 16.59 0.97
CA GLU A 12 -33.92 16.83 0.07
C GLU A 12 -34.29 15.60 -0.75
N ARG A 13 -33.31 14.76 -1.10
CA ARG A 13 -33.54 13.50 -1.83
C ARG A 13 -34.06 12.36 -0.94
N TYR A 14 -33.86 12.43 0.38
CA TYR A 14 -34.22 11.33 1.27
C TYR A 14 -35.75 11.16 1.35
N GLY A 15 -36.23 9.95 1.01
CA GLY A 15 -37.65 9.63 0.99
C GLY A 15 -38.44 10.38 -0.10
N ARG A 16 -37.77 10.85 -1.17
CA ARG A 16 -38.39 11.53 -2.30
C ARG A 16 -38.04 10.85 -3.63
N TYR A 17 -38.89 11.05 -4.62
CA TYR A 17 -38.65 10.58 -5.97
C TYR A 17 -37.48 11.32 -6.65
N PRO A 18 -36.70 10.63 -7.50
CA PRO A 18 -35.80 11.30 -8.42
C PRO A 18 -36.60 12.08 -9.48
N GLU A 19 -35.95 13.05 -10.13
CA GLU A 19 -36.58 13.90 -11.15
C GLU A 19 -37.07 13.09 -12.37
N ALA A 20 -36.40 11.97 -12.69
CA ALA A 20 -36.79 11.04 -13.74
C ALA A 20 -36.65 9.59 -13.26
N LEU A 21 -37.59 8.75 -13.69
CA LEU A 21 -37.59 7.30 -13.47
C LEU A 21 -37.43 6.60 -14.82
N SER A 22 -36.55 5.61 -14.87
CA SER A 22 -36.35 4.79 -16.06
C SER A 22 -37.49 3.78 -16.26
N SER A 23 -37.69 3.34 -17.51
CA SER A 23 -38.69 2.31 -17.83
C SER A 23 -38.43 0.98 -17.09
N GLU A 24 -37.17 0.66 -16.83
CA GLU A 24 -36.79 -0.53 -16.06
C GLU A 24 -37.18 -0.42 -14.58
N GLU A 25 -36.98 0.74 -13.96
CA GLU A 25 -37.43 0.99 -12.58
C GLU A 25 -38.96 0.95 -12.47
N LEU A 26 -39.67 1.50 -13.46
CA LEU A 26 -41.13 1.43 -13.54
C LEU A 26 -41.61 -0.02 -13.64
N ALA A 27 -41.03 -0.81 -14.54
CA ALA A 27 -41.37 -2.22 -14.69
C ALA A 27 -41.06 -3.04 -13.42
N ARG A 28 -39.97 -2.71 -12.72
CA ARG A 28 -39.51 -3.49 -11.56
C ARG A 28 -40.25 -3.19 -10.26
N TYR A 29 -40.55 -1.92 -9.98
CA TYR A 29 -41.08 -1.50 -8.67
C TYR A 29 -42.55 -1.07 -8.69
N PHE A 30 -43.10 -0.77 -9.88
CA PHE A 30 -44.46 -0.24 -10.05
C PHE A 30 -45.37 -1.20 -10.81
N HIS A 31 -44.92 -2.43 -11.05
CA HIS A 31 -45.78 -3.50 -11.52
C HIS A 31 -46.67 -4.01 -10.37
N LEU A 32 -47.96 -4.12 -10.64
CA LEU A 32 -48.95 -4.73 -9.75
C LEU A 32 -49.17 -6.18 -10.20
N ASP A 33 -48.82 -7.12 -9.33
CA ASP A 33 -49.09 -8.54 -9.55
C ASP A 33 -50.59 -8.86 -9.37
N ASP A 34 -50.98 -10.11 -9.64
CA ASP A 34 -52.39 -10.51 -9.59
C ASP A 34 -52.99 -10.37 -8.18
N ASP A 35 -52.22 -10.70 -7.14
CA ASP A 35 -52.62 -10.57 -5.73
C ASP A 35 -52.84 -9.09 -5.35
N ASP A 36 -51.99 -8.19 -5.86
CA ASP A 36 -52.14 -6.74 -5.70
C ASP A 36 -53.42 -6.26 -6.38
N ARG A 37 -53.66 -6.69 -7.62
CA ARG A 37 -54.82 -6.26 -8.43
C ARG A 37 -56.13 -6.73 -7.81
N GLU A 38 -56.20 -7.99 -7.37
CA GLU A 38 -57.38 -8.55 -6.70
C GLU A 38 -57.68 -7.75 -5.42
N TRP A 39 -56.65 -7.47 -4.62
CA TRP A 39 -56.82 -6.71 -3.39
C TRP A 39 -57.23 -5.26 -3.65
N ILE A 40 -56.60 -4.59 -4.62
CA ILE A 40 -56.93 -3.20 -4.99
C ILE A 40 -58.36 -3.12 -5.55
N ALA A 41 -58.85 -4.13 -6.26
CA ALA A 41 -60.22 -4.17 -6.79
C ALA A 41 -61.30 -4.14 -5.69
N THR A 42 -60.98 -4.51 -4.45
CA THR A 42 -61.91 -4.41 -3.31
C THR A 42 -62.24 -2.96 -2.91
N LYS A 43 -61.48 -1.97 -3.37
CA LYS A 43 -61.69 -0.56 -3.02
C LYS A 43 -62.78 0.05 -3.89
N ARG A 44 -63.76 0.72 -3.28
CA ARG A 44 -65.02 1.13 -3.92
C ARG A 44 -64.91 2.21 -4.99
N ARG A 45 -63.95 3.13 -4.89
CA ARG A 45 -63.79 4.28 -5.80
C ARG A 45 -62.46 4.19 -6.52
N ASP A 46 -62.40 4.67 -7.76
CA ASP A 46 -61.15 4.72 -8.52
C ASP A 46 -60.07 5.57 -7.84
N SER A 47 -60.46 6.64 -7.14
CA SER A 47 -59.56 7.41 -6.27
C SER A 47 -58.98 6.59 -5.12
N SER A 48 -59.77 5.70 -4.49
CA SER A 48 -59.28 4.78 -3.46
C SER A 48 -58.39 3.67 -4.05
N ARG A 49 -58.72 3.16 -5.23
CA ARG A 49 -57.95 2.10 -5.93
C ARG A 49 -56.58 2.62 -6.36
N LEU A 50 -56.55 3.76 -7.06
CA LEU A 50 -55.32 4.43 -7.48
C LEU A 50 -54.50 4.90 -6.27
N GLY A 51 -55.15 5.48 -5.26
CA GLY A 51 -54.48 5.93 -4.04
C GLY A 51 -53.82 4.79 -3.24
N TYR A 52 -54.47 3.62 -3.16
CA TYR A 52 -53.88 2.44 -2.54
C TYR A 52 -52.68 1.92 -3.34
N ALA A 53 -52.83 1.80 -4.66
CA ALA A 53 -51.75 1.36 -5.55
C ALA A 53 -50.53 2.29 -5.44
N LEU A 54 -50.75 3.61 -5.47
CA LEU A 54 -49.71 4.61 -5.30
C LEU A 54 -48.97 4.43 -3.97
N GLN A 55 -49.69 4.31 -2.85
CA GLN A 55 -49.04 4.12 -1.55
C GLN A 55 -48.23 2.82 -1.49
N LEU A 56 -48.75 1.74 -2.05
CA LEU A 56 -48.08 0.44 -2.06
C LEU A 56 -46.77 0.51 -2.86
N THR A 57 -46.81 0.99 -4.09
CA THR A 57 -45.62 1.07 -4.95
C THR A 57 -44.65 2.15 -4.49
N THR A 58 -45.14 3.23 -3.87
CA THR A 58 -44.29 4.23 -3.19
C THR A 58 -43.52 3.60 -2.04
N ALA A 59 -44.17 2.79 -1.19
CA ALA A 59 -43.50 2.08 -0.10
C ALA A 59 -42.51 1.03 -0.61
N ARG A 60 -42.76 0.39 -1.77
CA ARG A 60 -41.82 -0.53 -2.43
C ARG A 60 -40.58 0.19 -2.95
N PHE A 61 -40.75 1.33 -3.60
CA PHE A 61 -39.67 2.06 -4.24
C PHE A 61 -38.87 2.94 -3.26
N LEU A 62 -39.56 3.79 -2.49
CA LEU A 62 -38.93 4.75 -1.56
C LEU A 62 -38.69 4.18 -0.17
N GLY A 63 -39.39 3.11 0.23
CA GLY A 63 -39.35 2.62 1.61
C GLY A 63 -40.10 3.51 2.61
N THR A 64 -40.93 4.45 2.16
CA THR A 64 -41.75 5.32 3.01
C THR A 64 -43.03 5.72 2.30
N PHE A 65 -43.95 6.37 3.01
CA PHE A 65 -45.15 6.97 2.43
C PHE A 65 -44.96 8.48 2.31
N LEU A 66 -45.45 9.06 1.21
CA LEU A 66 -45.44 10.51 1.03
C LEU A 66 -46.52 11.17 1.89
N GLU A 67 -46.18 12.30 2.51
CA GLU A 67 -47.16 13.14 3.24
C GLU A 67 -48.24 13.68 2.28
N ASP A 68 -47.81 14.06 1.07
CA ASP A 68 -48.70 14.44 -0.03
C ASP A 68 -48.64 13.40 -1.17
N PRO A 69 -49.72 12.62 -1.37
CA PRO A 69 -49.84 11.67 -2.49
C PRO A 69 -49.73 12.31 -3.88
N THR A 70 -49.90 13.63 -4.01
CA THR A 70 -49.76 14.35 -5.29
C THR A 70 -48.30 14.59 -5.68
N ALA A 71 -47.34 14.41 -4.76
CA ALA A 71 -45.91 14.60 -5.04
C ALA A 71 -45.27 13.42 -5.81
N VAL A 72 -46.08 12.48 -6.31
CA VAL A 72 -45.63 11.35 -7.13
C VAL A 72 -45.40 11.81 -8.57
N PRO A 73 -44.32 11.38 -9.25
CA PRO A 73 -44.07 11.69 -10.66
C PRO A 73 -45.22 11.26 -11.58
N SER A 74 -45.48 12.05 -12.63
CA SER A 74 -46.53 11.76 -13.61
C SER A 74 -46.35 10.40 -14.31
N SER A 75 -45.09 9.97 -14.51
CA SER A 75 -44.77 8.66 -15.10
C SER A 75 -45.28 7.48 -14.25
N VAL A 76 -45.16 7.57 -12.92
CA VAL A 76 -45.69 6.56 -11.99
C VAL A 76 -47.21 6.57 -12.02
N LEU A 77 -47.81 7.76 -11.98
CA LEU A 77 -49.26 7.94 -12.02
C LEU A 77 -49.88 7.33 -13.29
N HIS A 78 -49.29 7.60 -14.45
CA HIS A 78 -49.71 7.02 -15.73
C HIS A 78 -49.51 5.49 -15.78
N THR A 79 -48.38 4.99 -15.24
CA THR A 79 -48.09 3.55 -15.24
C THR A 79 -49.09 2.77 -14.40
N LEU A 80 -49.52 3.30 -13.26
CA LEU A 80 -50.50 2.65 -12.39
C LEU A 80 -51.93 2.82 -12.90
N SER A 81 -52.28 3.99 -13.45
CA SER A 81 -53.62 4.20 -14.00
C SER A 81 -53.88 3.30 -15.20
N SER A 82 -52.87 3.11 -16.06
CA SER A 82 -52.94 2.18 -17.19
C SER A 82 -53.12 0.72 -16.72
N GLN A 83 -52.40 0.29 -15.68
CA GLN A 83 -52.55 -1.06 -15.11
C GLN A 83 -53.92 -1.30 -14.46
N LEU A 84 -54.55 -0.26 -13.92
CA LEU A 84 -55.85 -0.33 -13.23
C LEU A 84 -57.05 0.01 -14.13
N GLY A 85 -56.82 0.51 -15.35
CA GLY A 85 -57.87 0.92 -16.28
C GLY A 85 -58.60 2.20 -15.89
N ILE A 86 -57.91 3.17 -15.27
CA ILE A 86 -58.50 4.42 -14.76
C ILE A 86 -58.23 5.58 -15.74
N ALA A 87 -59.30 6.25 -16.20
CA ALA A 87 -59.23 7.29 -17.22
C ALA A 87 -58.73 8.66 -16.70
N ASP A 88 -59.14 9.07 -15.49
CA ASP A 88 -58.87 10.41 -14.93
C ASP A 88 -57.96 10.35 -13.68
N PRO A 89 -56.67 10.02 -13.83
CA PRO A 89 -55.82 9.73 -12.69
C PRO A 89 -55.44 10.97 -11.87
N SER A 90 -55.36 12.16 -12.46
CA SER A 90 -55.03 13.41 -11.74
C SER A 90 -56.10 13.79 -10.72
N ASP A 91 -57.38 13.77 -11.12
CA ASP A 91 -58.52 14.09 -10.24
C ASP A 91 -58.66 13.03 -9.15
N CYS A 92 -58.46 11.76 -9.51
CA CYS A 92 -58.47 10.65 -8.55
C CYS A 92 -57.46 10.82 -7.42
N VAL A 93 -56.24 11.30 -7.71
CA VAL A 93 -55.20 11.51 -6.67
C VAL A 93 -55.52 12.73 -5.80
N ILE A 94 -56.09 13.80 -6.38
CA ILE A 94 -56.53 14.98 -5.62
C ILE A 94 -57.67 14.60 -4.66
N ASP A 95 -58.65 13.84 -5.12
CA ASP A 95 -59.75 13.31 -4.30
C ASP A 95 -59.23 12.41 -3.18
N TYR A 96 -58.28 11.53 -3.51
CA TYR A 96 -57.65 10.64 -2.54
C TYR A 96 -56.93 11.41 -1.44
N ARG A 97 -56.23 12.51 -1.78
CA ARG A 97 -55.50 13.35 -0.82
C ARG A 97 -56.41 13.93 0.27
N THR A 98 -57.66 14.28 -0.08
CA THR A 98 -58.63 14.86 0.87
C THR A 98 -59.29 13.82 1.78
N THR A 99 -59.18 12.53 1.43
CA THR A 99 -59.90 11.46 2.10
C THR A 99 -59.12 10.88 3.28
N ARG A 100 -59.79 10.60 4.40
CA ARG A 100 -59.17 9.96 5.59
C ARG A 100 -58.72 8.51 5.35
N GLN A 101 -59.24 7.86 4.31
CA GLN A 101 -58.88 6.50 3.89
C GLN A 101 -57.38 6.32 3.65
N ARG A 102 -56.66 7.40 3.30
CA ARG A 102 -55.21 7.34 3.10
C ARG A 102 -54.42 6.79 4.30
N TRP A 103 -54.88 7.05 5.51
CA TRP A 103 -54.24 6.55 6.74
C TRP A 103 -54.61 5.09 7.03
N GLN A 104 -55.83 4.68 6.67
CA GLN A 104 -56.27 3.29 6.76
C GLN A 104 -55.48 2.43 5.77
N HIS A 105 -55.33 2.90 4.53
CA HIS A 105 -54.54 2.22 3.50
C HIS A 105 -53.08 2.02 3.93
N THR A 106 -52.43 3.03 4.50
CA THR A 106 -51.08 2.89 5.07
C THR A 106 -51.00 1.78 6.11
N THR A 107 -52.01 1.68 6.98
CA THR A 107 -52.07 0.64 8.02
C THR A 107 -52.30 -0.76 7.43
N GLU A 108 -53.21 -0.86 6.46
CA GLU A 108 -53.49 -2.11 5.72
C GLU A 108 -52.26 -2.59 4.94
N ILE A 109 -51.59 -1.70 4.22
CA ILE A 109 -50.38 -2.02 3.44
C ILE A 109 -49.29 -2.56 4.38
N ARG A 110 -49.11 -1.94 5.55
CA ARG A 110 -48.14 -2.43 6.53
C ARG A 110 -48.46 -3.84 7.01
N ALA A 111 -49.70 -4.09 7.41
CA ALA A 111 -50.13 -5.39 7.91
C ALA A 111 -50.03 -6.49 6.84
N ARG A 112 -50.49 -6.20 5.61
CA ARG A 112 -50.54 -7.20 4.52
C ARG A 112 -49.16 -7.51 3.94
N TYR A 113 -48.35 -6.48 3.68
CA TYR A 113 -47.07 -6.64 2.96
C TYR A 113 -45.86 -6.77 3.90
N GLY A 114 -46.08 -6.73 5.22
CA GLY A 114 -45.08 -6.96 6.25
C GLY A 114 -44.16 -5.77 6.51
N TYR A 115 -44.62 -4.55 6.29
CA TYR A 115 -43.82 -3.35 6.58
C TYR A 115 -43.85 -3.00 8.07
N ARG A 116 -42.70 -2.64 8.59
CA ARG A 116 -42.46 -2.33 10.00
C ARG A 116 -42.06 -0.88 10.19
N GLU A 117 -42.49 -0.25 11.28
CA GLU A 117 -42.01 1.08 11.65
C GLU A 117 -40.63 1.03 12.31
N PHE A 118 -39.83 2.07 12.07
CA PHE A 118 -38.54 2.23 12.74
C PHE A 118 -38.63 2.26 14.27
N ALA A 119 -39.75 2.77 14.81
CA ALA A 119 -40.01 2.84 16.25
C ALA A 119 -40.41 1.49 16.86
N GLU A 120 -40.70 0.47 16.05
CA GLU A 120 -41.08 -0.84 16.57
C GLU A 120 -39.94 -1.52 17.36
N ARG A 121 -40.36 -2.26 18.39
CA ARG A 121 -39.44 -2.97 19.28
C ARG A 121 -38.51 -3.90 18.49
N GLY A 122 -37.21 -3.79 18.77
CA GLY A 122 -36.17 -4.64 18.20
C GLY A 122 -35.62 -4.21 16.83
N VAL A 123 -36.28 -3.29 16.10
CA VAL A 123 -35.78 -2.78 14.82
C VAL A 123 -34.48 -1.99 15.02
N GLN A 124 -34.53 -0.96 15.86
CA GLN A 124 -33.36 -0.15 16.21
C GLN A 124 -32.24 -1.00 16.81
N PHE A 125 -32.57 -2.02 17.61
CA PHE A 125 -31.55 -2.92 18.16
C PHE A 125 -30.82 -3.71 17.07
N ARG A 126 -31.54 -4.29 16.10
CA ARG A 126 -30.93 -5.05 15.00
C ARG A 126 -30.09 -4.18 14.08
N LEU A 127 -30.63 -3.04 13.62
CA LEU A 127 -29.88 -2.08 12.82
C LEU A 127 -28.67 -1.56 13.60
N GLY A 128 -28.88 -1.21 14.88
CA GLY A 128 -27.82 -0.71 15.74
C GLY A 128 -26.69 -1.71 15.96
N ARG A 129 -27.01 -3.00 16.14
CA ARG A 129 -26.00 -4.07 16.26
C ARG A 129 -25.17 -4.20 14.97
N TRP A 130 -25.82 -4.15 13.82
CA TRP A 130 -25.15 -4.21 12.53
C TRP A 130 -24.25 -2.98 12.29
N LEU A 131 -24.76 -1.77 12.54
CA LEU A 131 -23.98 -0.52 12.46
C LEU A 131 -22.84 -0.49 13.49
N CYS A 132 -23.01 -1.05 14.69
CA CYS A 132 -21.91 -1.19 15.66
C CYS A 132 -20.76 -2.02 15.09
N ALA A 133 -21.06 -3.12 14.40
CA ALA A 133 -20.05 -3.97 13.78
C ALA A 133 -19.29 -3.20 12.68
N LEU A 134 -20.02 -2.53 11.78
CA LEU A 134 -19.42 -1.67 10.74
C LEU A 134 -18.56 -0.55 11.33
N CYS A 135 -19.04 0.16 12.35
CA CYS A 135 -18.28 1.21 13.02
C CYS A 135 -17.04 0.68 13.75
N TRP A 136 -17.06 -0.58 14.19
CA TRP A 136 -15.93 -1.19 14.88
C TRP A 136 -14.83 -1.58 13.91
N THR A 137 -15.17 -2.26 12.82
CA THR A 137 -14.19 -2.77 11.84
C THR A 137 -13.77 -1.72 10.81
N GLY A 138 -14.65 -0.77 10.51
CA GLY A 138 -14.49 0.24 9.47
C GLY A 138 -14.15 1.64 9.97
N THR A 139 -13.79 2.48 9.00
CA THR A 139 -13.61 3.94 9.17
C THR A 139 -14.55 4.68 8.21
N ASP A 140 -15.76 4.15 8.05
CA ASP A 140 -16.77 4.69 7.15
C ASP A 140 -17.21 6.10 7.54
N ARG A 141 -17.41 6.94 6.53
CA ARG A 141 -18.01 8.26 6.71
C ARG A 141 -19.45 8.10 7.19
N PRO A 142 -19.96 9.03 8.02
CA PRO A 142 -21.33 8.95 8.48
C PRO A 142 -22.37 8.96 7.35
N SER A 143 -22.09 9.64 6.23
CA SER A 143 -22.93 9.57 5.03
C SER A 143 -23.01 8.16 4.43
N ALA A 144 -21.88 7.46 4.32
CA ALA A 144 -21.88 6.07 3.85
C ALA A 144 -22.65 5.14 4.80
N LEU A 145 -22.50 5.33 6.12
CA LEU A 145 -23.28 4.59 7.12
C LEU A 145 -24.78 4.90 7.00
N PHE A 146 -25.14 6.12 6.59
CA PHE A 146 -26.52 6.50 6.30
C PHE A 146 -27.06 5.78 5.08
N ASP A 147 -26.31 5.72 3.99
CA ASP A 147 -26.70 4.98 2.78
C ASP A 147 -26.85 3.48 3.07
N TYR A 148 -25.92 2.90 3.84
CA TYR A 148 -25.99 1.52 4.32
C TYR A 148 -27.21 1.27 5.21
N ALA A 149 -27.51 2.19 6.13
CA ALA A 149 -28.70 2.10 6.96
C ALA A 149 -29.98 2.21 6.12
N ASN A 150 -30.02 3.11 5.14
CA ASN A 150 -31.13 3.26 4.20
C ASN A 150 -31.40 1.96 3.44
N GLY A 151 -30.36 1.39 2.82
CA GLY A 151 -30.46 0.10 2.11
C GLY A 151 -30.87 -1.05 3.04
N TRP A 152 -30.37 -1.07 4.28
CA TRP A 152 -30.77 -2.07 5.27
C TRP A 152 -32.25 -1.94 5.63
N LEU A 153 -32.75 -0.71 5.86
CA LEU A 153 -34.16 -0.46 6.19
C LEU A 153 -35.08 -0.90 5.06
N VAL A 154 -34.81 -0.46 3.83
CA VAL A 154 -35.60 -0.85 2.64
C VAL A 154 -35.59 -2.37 2.44
N GLY A 155 -34.40 -2.99 2.48
CA GLY A 155 -34.25 -4.43 2.28
C GLY A 155 -34.93 -5.29 3.35
N HIS A 156 -35.13 -4.78 4.56
CA HIS A 156 -35.82 -5.48 5.65
C HIS A 156 -37.29 -5.03 5.82
N LYS A 157 -37.85 -4.32 4.82
CA LYS A 157 -39.21 -3.76 4.85
C LYS A 157 -39.47 -2.89 6.08
N VAL A 158 -38.48 -2.14 6.53
CA VAL A 158 -38.63 -1.14 7.60
C VAL A 158 -38.82 0.22 6.97
N LEU A 159 -39.91 0.89 7.32
CA LEU A 159 -40.23 2.23 6.83
C LEU A 159 -39.17 3.22 7.29
N LEU A 160 -38.73 4.07 6.35
CA LEU A 160 -37.71 5.08 6.60
C LEU A 160 -38.20 6.07 7.66
N PRO A 161 -37.47 6.26 8.77
CA PRO A 161 -37.78 7.31 9.73
C PRO A 161 -37.42 8.68 9.14
N GLY A 162 -37.85 9.77 9.76
CA GLY A 162 -37.41 11.11 9.36
C GLY A 162 -35.88 11.23 9.31
N VAL A 163 -35.36 12.00 8.34
CA VAL A 163 -33.92 12.10 8.06
C VAL A 163 -33.09 12.43 9.31
N THR A 164 -33.61 13.34 10.15
CA THR A 164 -32.95 13.77 11.39
C THR A 164 -32.92 12.68 12.46
N VAL A 165 -33.91 11.78 12.47
CA VAL A 165 -33.96 10.63 13.39
C VAL A 165 -32.86 9.64 13.03
N LEU A 166 -32.70 9.34 11.73
CA LEU A 166 -31.66 8.44 11.26
C LEU A 166 -30.25 9.02 11.42
N GLU A 167 -30.06 10.32 11.11
CA GLU A 167 -28.79 11.02 11.36
C GLU A 167 -28.38 10.96 12.84
N ARG A 168 -29.31 11.24 13.78
CA ARG A 168 -29.06 11.15 15.22
C ARG A 168 -28.70 9.73 15.64
N PHE A 169 -29.49 8.74 15.19
CA PHE A 169 -29.26 7.34 15.53
C PHE A 169 -27.86 6.85 15.11
N ILE A 170 -27.42 7.20 13.89
CA ILE A 170 -26.08 6.87 13.41
C ILE A 170 -25.01 7.62 14.20
N ALA A 171 -25.21 8.91 14.48
CA ALA A 171 -24.27 9.71 15.27
C ALA A 171 -24.08 9.14 16.69
N ASP A 172 -25.15 8.69 17.34
CA ASP A 172 -25.12 8.08 18.67
C ASP A 172 -24.35 6.76 18.68
N ILE A 173 -24.59 5.89 17.69
CA ILE A 173 -23.85 4.63 17.54
C ILE A 173 -22.36 4.91 17.33
N ARG A 174 -22.01 5.83 16.43
CA ARG A 174 -20.61 6.21 16.19
C ARG A 174 -19.96 6.73 17.46
N SER A 175 -20.60 7.66 18.16
CA SER A 175 -20.09 8.23 19.41
C SER A 175 -19.86 7.16 20.48
N ARG A 176 -20.81 6.21 20.61
CA ARG A 176 -20.69 5.06 21.51
C ARG A 176 -19.49 4.18 21.16
N MET A 177 -19.28 3.90 19.86
CA MET A 177 -18.17 3.07 19.41
C MET A 177 -16.82 3.77 19.55
N GLU A 178 -16.76 5.08 19.31
CA GLU A 178 -15.57 5.89 19.56
C GLU A 178 -15.21 5.93 21.04
N SER A 179 -16.18 6.15 21.92
CA SER A 179 -15.95 6.13 23.37
C SER A 179 -15.56 4.74 23.89
N ARG A 180 -16.06 3.67 23.28
CA ARG A 180 -15.59 2.30 23.55
C ARG A 180 -14.12 2.13 23.14
N LEU A 181 -13.76 2.58 21.93
CA LEU A 181 -12.38 2.52 21.41
C LEU A 181 -11.41 3.25 22.34
N TRP A 182 -11.73 4.49 22.73
CA TRP A 182 -10.85 5.28 23.58
C TRP A 182 -10.65 4.64 24.95
N ARG A 183 -11.73 4.13 25.56
CA ARG A 183 -11.61 3.42 26.85
C ARG A 183 -10.74 2.17 26.75
N LEU A 184 -10.84 1.40 25.67
CA LEU A 184 -10.01 0.21 25.48
C LEU A 184 -8.53 0.56 25.33
N LEU A 185 -8.20 1.58 24.53
CA LEU A 185 -6.82 2.02 24.34
C LEU A 185 -6.19 2.61 25.61
N VAL A 186 -7.00 3.25 26.46
CA VAL A 186 -6.51 3.90 27.70
C VAL A 186 -6.45 2.94 28.89
N ARG A 187 -7.14 1.78 28.84
CA ARG A 187 -7.31 0.86 29.98
C ARG A 187 -5.99 0.37 30.62
N GLY A 188 -4.91 0.27 29.84
CA GLY A 188 -3.60 -0.20 30.29
C GLY A 188 -2.57 0.91 30.54
N VAL A 189 -2.94 2.18 30.42
CA VAL A 189 -2.01 3.31 30.52
C VAL A 189 -1.88 3.76 31.97
N THR A 190 -0.68 3.65 32.55
CA THR A 190 -0.38 4.11 33.91
C THR A 190 -0.38 5.63 33.99
N VAL A 191 -0.47 6.18 35.22
CA VAL A 191 -0.39 7.63 35.45
C VAL A 191 0.93 8.22 34.92
N ALA A 192 2.05 7.52 35.14
CA ALA A 192 3.36 7.93 34.64
C ALA A 192 3.42 7.95 33.10
N GLN A 193 2.88 6.91 32.45
CA GLN A 193 2.79 6.87 30.98
C GLN A 193 1.88 7.97 30.44
N ARG A 194 0.75 8.23 31.11
CA ARG A 194 -0.16 9.33 30.76
C ARG A 194 0.58 10.67 30.78
N GLN A 195 1.36 10.93 31.83
CA GLN A 195 2.15 12.16 31.93
C GLN A 195 3.16 12.27 30.78
N ARG A 196 3.92 11.21 30.49
CA ARG A 196 4.86 11.18 29.36
C ARG A 196 4.17 11.46 28.02
N LEU A 197 2.98 10.90 27.79
CA LEU A 197 2.19 11.15 26.59
C LEU A 197 1.75 12.61 26.50
N GLU A 198 1.32 13.22 27.61
CA GLU A 198 0.95 14.64 27.62
C GLU A 198 2.15 15.57 27.45
N ASP A 199 3.32 15.18 27.96
CA ASP A 199 4.58 15.90 27.77
C ASP A 199 4.99 15.93 26.29
N LEU A 200 4.53 14.98 25.47
CA LEU A 200 4.71 15.05 24.01
C LEU A 200 4.10 16.33 23.41
N LEU A 201 3.03 16.86 24.00
CA LEU A 201 2.35 18.05 23.52
C LEU A 201 3.06 19.35 23.93
N LYS A 202 4.01 19.27 24.87
CA LYS A 202 4.76 20.43 25.36
C LYS A 202 5.95 20.75 24.44
N PRO A 203 6.38 22.03 24.35
CA PRO A 203 7.61 22.40 23.67
C PRO A 203 8.80 21.62 24.25
N ALA A 204 9.69 21.16 23.37
CA ALA A 204 10.95 20.57 23.81
C ALA A 204 11.92 21.66 24.29
N GLU A 205 12.83 21.33 25.20
CA GLU A 205 13.81 22.29 25.74
C GLU A 205 14.56 23.03 24.62
N GLY A 206 14.63 24.36 24.75
CA GLY A 206 15.28 25.25 23.78
C GLY A 206 14.61 25.34 22.41
N SER A 207 13.38 24.82 22.24
CA SER A 207 12.69 24.82 20.94
C SER A 207 11.23 25.22 21.02
N ARG A 208 10.75 25.90 19.97
CA ARG A 208 9.31 26.18 19.78
C ARG A 208 8.52 24.94 19.32
N GLN A 209 9.20 23.87 18.92
CA GLN A 209 8.56 22.63 18.46
C GLN A 209 8.29 21.70 19.64
N SER A 210 7.14 21.05 19.63
CA SER A 210 6.80 20.04 20.63
C SER A 210 7.62 18.76 20.44
N TRP A 211 7.71 17.94 21.48
CA TRP A 211 8.25 16.58 21.37
C TRP A 211 7.50 15.75 20.33
N LEU A 212 6.18 15.92 20.23
CA LEU A 212 5.34 15.29 19.21
C LEU A 212 5.75 15.71 17.79
N ASP A 213 6.03 17.00 17.57
CA ASP A 213 6.51 17.50 16.26
C ASP A 213 7.90 16.96 15.91
N ARG A 214 8.79 16.84 16.91
CA ARG A 214 10.11 16.23 16.71
C ARG A 214 9.99 14.75 16.33
N LEU A 215 9.16 14.00 17.04
CA LEU A 215 8.95 12.57 16.80
C LEU A 215 8.24 12.28 15.47
N ARG A 216 7.43 13.20 14.94
CA ARG A 216 6.82 13.05 13.60
C ARG A 216 7.81 13.22 12.46
N LYS A 217 8.91 13.95 12.68
CA LYS A 217 9.89 14.23 11.63
C LYS A 217 10.78 13.01 11.42
N GLY A 218 10.61 12.36 10.28
CA GLY A 218 11.53 11.36 9.78
C GLY A 218 12.89 11.96 9.39
N PRO A 219 13.87 11.11 9.08
CA PRO A 219 15.17 11.53 8.57
C PRO A 219 15.02 12.20 7.20
N VAL A 220 15.70 13.34 7.00
CA VAL A 220 15.68 14.12 5.74
C VAL A 220 16.98 14.05 4.95
N ARG A 221 17.98 13.33 5.47
CA ARG A 221 19.31 13.17 4.87
C ARG A 221 19.74 11.72 4.96
N VAL A 222 20.45 11.24 3.95
CA VAL A 222 21.11 9.93 3.96
C VAL A 222 22.55 10.12 4.44
N SER A 223 22.85 9.73 5.68
CA SER A 223 24.21 9.75 6.24
C SER A 223 24.29 8.87 7.50
N ALA A 224 25.49 8.43 7.88
CA ALA A 224 25.68 7.70 9.14
C ALA A 224 25.15 8.45 10.38
N PRO A 225 25.44 9.76 10.59
CA PRO A 225 24.80 10.49 11.70
C PRO A 225 23.27 10.55 11.61
N ALA A 226 22.71 10.73 10.41
CA ALA A 226 21.25 10.74 10.25
C ALA A 226 20.62 9.38 10.59
N LEU A 227 21.27 8.27 10.21
CA LEU A 227 20.86 6.93 10.60
C LEU A 227 20.90 6.73 12.12
N VAL A 228 21.98 7.16 12.78
CA VAL A 228 22.06 7.11 14.26
C VAL A 228 20.91 7.90 14.90
N MET A 229 20.60 9.09 14.41
CA MET A 229 19.46 9.87 14.91
C MET A 229 18.12 9.18 14.67
N ALA A 230 17.93 8.53 13.51
CA ALA A 230 16.73 7.73 13.23
C ALA A 230 16.61 6.54 14.19
N LEU A 231 17.72 5.88 14.53
CA LEU A 231 17.76 4.79 15.51
C LEU A 231 17.45 5.29 16.94
N LEU A 232 18.04 6.41 17.37
CA LEU A 232 17.75 7.02 18.67
C LEU A 232 16.28 7.47 18.81
N ARG A 233 15.65 7.88 17.69
CA ARG A 233 14.22 8.18 17.66
C ARG A 233 13.38 6.95 17.98
N ILE A 234 13.77 5.75 17.51
CA ILE A 234 13.08 4.51 17.86
C ILE A 234 13.17 4.24 19.38
N GLU A 235 14.33 4.48 19.98
CA GLU A 235 14.51 4.32 21.44
C GLU A 235 13.63 5.29 22.22
N THR A 236 13.61 6.56 21.80
CA THR A 236 12.75 7.58 22.41
C THR A 236 11.28 7.14 22.39
N VAL A 237 10.83 6.48 21.31
CA VAL A 237 9.47 5.93 21.19
C VAL A 237 9.28 4.73 22.14
N ARG A 238 10.24 3.83 22.23
CA ARG A 238 10.19 2.66 23.14
C ARG A 238 10.22 3.05 24.61
N ASP A 239 10.94 4.11 24.97
CA ASP A 239 11.04 4.63 26.34
C ASP A 239 9.72 5.23 26.86
N LEU A 240 8.80 5.59 25.97
CA LEU A 240 7.43 5.93 26.35
C LEU A 240 6.69 4.71 26.95
N GLY A 241 7.17 3.49 26.68
CA GLY A 241 6.69 2.26 27.29
C GLY A 241 5.25 1.90 26.94
N ILE A 242 4.73 2.43 25.82
CA ILE A 242 3.34 2.23 25.41
C ILE A 242 3.20 0.91 24.67
N LYS A 243 2.46 -0.02 25.25
CA LYS A 243 2.01 -1.24 24.58
C LYS A 243 0.51 -1.22 24.49
N LEU A 244 -0.04 -1.63 23.35
CA LEU A 244 -1.47 -1.81 23.24
C LEU A 244 -1.91 -2.96 24.17
N PRO A 245 -3.06 -2.83 24.85
CA PRO A 245 -3.65 -3.98 25.51
C PRO A 245 -3.95 -5.05 24.46
N GLY A 246 -3.77 -6.34 24.79
CA GLY A 246 -4.05 -7.50 23.93
C GLY A 246 -5.53 -7.69 23.54
N THR A 247 -6.30 -6.60 23.55
CA THR A 247 -7.70 -6.53 23.15
C THR A 247 -7.84 -6.45 21.63
N HIS A 248 -8.88 -7.10 21.09
CA HIS A 248 -9.28 -7.08 19.68
C HIS A 248 -9.77 -5.69 19.20
N VAL A 249 -8.90 -4.69 19.23
CA VAL A 249 -9.13 -3.40 18.58
C VAL A 249 -8.67 -3.51 17.12
N PRO A 250 -9.54 -3.24 16.14
CA PRO A 250 -9.16 -3.35 14.73
C PRO A 250 -8.01 -2.41 14.37
N PRO A 251 -6.95 -2.89 13.67
CA PRO A 251 -5.78 -2.08 13.31
C PRO A 251 -6.13 -0.80 12.55
N SER A 252 -7.17 -0.84 11.71
CA SER A 252 -7.69 0.30 10.95
C SER A 252 -8.10 1.48 11.85
N ARG A 253 -8.69 1.21 13.02
CA ARG A 253 -9.12 2.22 14.00
C ARG A 253 -7.93 2.89 14.69
N ILE A 254 -6.90 2.09 14.99
CA ILE A 254 -5.66 2.58 15.60
C ILE A 254 -4.92 3.45 14.59
N ALA A 255 -4.76 2.97 13.36
CA ALA A 255 -4.16 3.71 12.26
C ALA A 255 -4.90 5.03 11.98
N ALA A 256 -6.23 5.08 12.07
CA ALA A 256 -7.01 6.30 11.90
C ALA A 256 -6.69 7.36 12.99
N LEU A 257 -6.60 6.94 14.26
CA LEU A 257 -6.22 7.84 15.36
C LEU A 257 -4.76 8.30 15.23
N ALA A 258 -3.85 7.39 14.89
CA ALA A 258 -2.44 7.69 14.65
C ALA A 258 -2.28 8.71 13.51
N ARG A 259 -2.99 8.51 12.39
CA ARG A 259 -2.97 9.44 11.25
C ARG A 259 -3.51 10.81 11.61
N PHE A 260 -4.60 10.86 12.40
CA PHE A 260 -5.11 12.12 12.92
C PHE A 260 -4.04 12.84 13.73
N ALA A 261 -3.37 12.13 14.65
CA ALA A 261 -2.26 12.70 15.41
C ALA A 261 -1.17 13.21 14.46
N SER A 262 -0.65 12.41 13.54
CA SER A 262 0.47 12.77 12.67
C SER A 262 0.23 14.04 11.82
N THR A 263 -1.02 14.31 11.43
CA THR A 263 -1.35 15.38 10.47
C THR A 263 -1.77 16.70 11.12
N VAL A 264 -2.50 16.66 12.23
CA VAL A 264 -3.06 17.88 12.83
C VAL A 264 -2.05 18.63 13.70
N LYS A 265 -2.24 19.95 13.83
CA LYS A 265 -1.45 20.78 14.75
C LYS A 265 -1.56 20.25 16.19
N VAL A 266 -0.46 20.32 16.94
CA VAL A 266 -0.39 19.89 18.34
C VAL A 266 -1.46 20.53 19.20
N SER A 267 -1.76 21.81 18.97
CA SER A 267 -2.84 22.53 19.67
C SER A 267 -4.23 21.94 19.43
N ALA A 268 -4.48 21.33 18.25
CA ALA A 268 -5.72 20.63 17.98
C ALA A 268 -5.82 19.31 18.76
N VAL A 269 -4.70 18.59 18.91
CA VAL A 269 -4.63 17.38 19.76
C VAL A 269 -4.84 17.74 21.23
N ALA A 270 -4.21 18.82 21.71
CA ALA A 270 -4.31 19.29 23.09
C ALA A 270 -5.75 19.66 23.50
N ARG A 271 -6.52 20.24 22.57
CA ARG A 271 -7.93 20.63 22.77
C ARG A 271 -8.92 19.46 22.78
N LEU A 272 -8.49 18.24 22.49
CA LEU A 272 -9.37 17.07 22.54
C LEU A 272 -9.77 16.75 23.99
N PRO A 273 -10.98 16.16 24.20
CA PRO A 273 -11.33 15.57 25.49
C PRO A 273 -10.28 14.56 25.94
N GLU A 274 -9.98 14.51 27.23
CA GLU A 274 -8.86 13.75 27.79
C GLU A 274 -8.81 12.29 27.31
N ALA A 275 -9.92 11.55 27.41
CA ALA A 275 -9.99 10.16 26.96
C ALA A 275 -9.62 10.00 25.47
N ARG A 276 -10.11 10.90 24.61
CA ARG A 276 -9.79 10.90 23.18
C ARG A 276 -8.35 11.32 22.93
N ARG A 277 -7.85 12.33 23.66
CA ARG A 277 -6.47 12.83 23.56
C ARG A 277 -5.46 11.73 23.87
N ILE A 278 -5.59 11.07 25.02
CA ILE A 278 -4.69 9.99 25.42
C ILE A 278 -4.81 8.81 24.46
N ALA A 279 -6.02 8.38 24.07
CA ALA A 279 -6.19 7.31 23.09
C ALA A 279 -5.52 7.62 21.73
N THR A 280 -5.59 8.88 21.29
CA THR A 280 -4.95 9.37 20.06
C THR A 280 -3.44 9.29 20.16
N LEU A 281 -2.87 9.69 21.31
CA LEU A 281 -1.42 9.63 21.55
C LEU A 281 -0.91 8.20 21.71
N VAL A 282 -1.67 7.32 22.37
CA VAL A 282 -1.37 5.87 22.46
C VAL A 282 -1.32 5.25 21.06
N ALA A 283 -2.35 5.50 20.24
CA ALA A 283 -2.39 5.01 18.87
C ALA A 283 -1.24 5.54 18.02
N PHE A 284 -0.93 6.84 18.17
CA PHE A 284 0.22 7.47 17.51
C PHE A 284 1.54 6.80 17.87
N VAL A 285 1.87 6.68 19.16
CA VAL A 285 3.12 6.08 19.63
C VAL A 285 3.25 4.63 19.16
N HIS A 286 2.16 3.87 19.24
CA HIS A 286 2.14 2.49 18.77
C HIS A 286 2.44 2.37 17.27
N CYS A 287 1.81 3.18 16.42
CA CYS A 287 2.09 3.16 14.98
C CYS A 287 3.44 3.80 14.62
N LEU A 288 3.90 4.75 15.44
CA LEU A 288 5.13 5.48 15.21
C LEU A 288 6.35 4.56 15.29
N GLU A 289 6.38 3.59 16.21
CA GLU A 289 7.50 2.66 16.33
C GLU A 289 7.75 1.93 14.99
N ALA A 290 6.70 1.35 14.41
CA ALA A 290 6.78 0.67 13.12
C ALA A 290 7.27 1.59 12.00
N SER A 291 6.73 2.81 11.91
CA SER A 291 7.18 3.77 10.90
C SER A 291 8.62 4.27 11.14
N ALA A 292 9.05 4.42 12.39
CA ALA A 292 10.40 4.87 12.72
C ALA A 292 11.43 3.79 12.42
N GLN A 293 11.09 2.50 12.60
CA GLN A 293 11.92 1.39 12.13
C GLN A 293 12.03 1.38 10.60
N ASP A 294 10.90 1.57 9.88
CA ASP A 294 10.89 1.66 8.42
C ASP A 294 11.77 2.82 7.92
N ASP A 295 11.61 4.01 8.50
CA ASP A 295 12.42 5.19 8.19
C ASP A 295 13.93 4.92 8.38
N ALA A 296 14.31 4.25 9.48
CA ALA A 296 15.69 3.92 9.76
C ALA A 296 16.26 2.90 8.76
N LEU A 297 15.47 1.90 8.36
CA LEU A 297 15.89 0.92 7.36
C LEU A 297 15.95 1.49 5.94
N ASP A 298 15.08 2.46 5.60
CA ASP A 298 15.19 3.20 4.33
C ASP A 298 16.51 3.97 4.27
N VAL A 299 16.88 4.69 5.35
CA VAL A 299 18.18 5.38 5.43
C VAL A 299 19.33 4.39 5.37
N LEU A 300 19.21 3.22 6.04
CA LEU A 300 20.23 2.17 6.00
C LEU A 300 20.42 1.63 4.57
N ASP A 301 19.35 1.27 3.86
CA ASP A 301 19.45 0.74 2.49
C ASP A 301 20.10 1.75 1.54
N LEU A 302 19.68 3.02 1.62
CA LEU A 302 20.26 4.10 0.82
C LEU A 302 21.75 4.33 1.17
N LEU A 303 22.09 4.37 2.46
CA LEU A 303 23.46 4.56 2.92
C LEU A 303 24.38 3.41 2.48
N LEU A 304 23.93 2.16 2.63
CA LEU A 304 24.68 0.98 2.19
C LEU A 304 24.83 0.99 0.68
N ARG A 305 23.77 1.30 -0.07
CA ARG A 305 23.83 1.42 -1.53
C ARG A 305 24.89 2.43 -1.96
N GLU A 306 24.87 3.64 -1.40
CA GLU A 306 25.87 4.68 -1.70
C GLU A 306 27.29 4.22 -1.33
N LEU A 307 27.47 3.60 -0.16
CA LEU A 307 28.76 3.11 0.32
C LEU A 307 29.35 2.09 -0.65
N PHE A 308 28.60 1.03 -0.98
CA PHE A 308 29.04 -0.03 -1.87
C PHE A 308 29.24 0.45 -3.31
N THR A 309 28.31 1.22 -3.87
CA THR A 309 28.44 1.75 -5.24
C THR A 309 29.62 2.71 -5.37
N LYS A 310 29.90 3.53 -4.35
CA LYS A 310 31.07 4.42 -4.38
C LYS A 310 32.37 3.63 -4.29
N ALA A 311 32.42 2.56 -3.48
CA ALA A 311 33.61 1.72 -3.38
C ALA A 311 33.86 0.95 -4.69
N GLU A 312 32.82 0.38 -5.30
CA GLU A 312 32.92 -0.27 -6.62
C GLU A 312 33.42 0.70 -7.72
N LYS A 313 32.92 1.94 -7.74
CA LYS A 313 33.35 2.95 -8.71
C LYS A 313 34.82 3.34 -8.54
N GLU A 314 35.29 3.51 -7.31
CA GLU A 314 36.70 3.83 -7.05
C GLU A 314 37.61 2.64 -7.37
N ASP A 315 37.21 1.42 -7.01
CA ASP A 315 37.93 0.19 -7.34
C ASP A 315 38.06 0.03 -8.86
N ARG A 316 36.99 0.29 -9.62
CA ARG A 316 37.02 0.26 -11.08
C ARG A 316 38.01 1.27 -11.66
N LYS A 317 38.12 2.47 -11.09
CA LYS A 317 39.09 3.49 -11.52
C LYS A 317 40.52 3.06 -11.20
N VAL A 318 40.76 2.52 -10.00
CA VAL A 318 42.08 1.99 -9.60
C VAL A 318 42.48 0.86 -10.54
N ARG A 319 41.55 -0.08 -10.81
CA ARG A 319 41.75 -1.19 -11.73
C ARG A 319 42.15 -0.69 -13.11
N GLN A 320 41.39 0.25 -13.68
CA GLN A 320 41.67 0.84 -14.99
C GLN A 320 43.06 1.49 -15.07
N ARG A 321 43.52 2.14 -14.00
CA ARG A 321 44.87 2.74 -13.95
C ARG A 321 45.96 1.66 -13.95
N SER A 322 45.75 0.58 -13.18
CA SER A 322 46.70 -0.52 -13.05
C SER A 322 46.69 -1.54 -14.21
N LEU A 323 45.74 -1.44 -15.15
CA LEU A 323 45.66 -2.38 -16.27
C LEU A 323 46.91 -2.33 -17.15
N LYS A 324 47.44 -1.13 -17.41
CA LYS A 324 48.67 -0.97 -18.21
C LYS A 324 49.88 -1.62 -17.54
N ASP A 325 49.99 -1.47 -16.22
CA ASP A 325 51.08 -2.06 -15.44
C ASP A 325 50.95 -3.59 -15.42
N LEU A 326 49.73 -4.11 -15.30
CA LEU A 326 49.44 -5.54 -15.41
C LEU A 326 49.76 -6.10 -16.80
N ASP A 327 49.33 -5.43 -17.87
CA ASP A 327 49.58 -5.85 -19.25
C ASP A 327 51.08 -5.91 -19.55
N ARG A 328 51.83 -4.92 -19.07
CA ARG A 328 53.29 -4.88 -19.17
C ARG A 328 53.93 -6.06 -18.42
N ALA A 329 53.62 -6.23 -17.15
CA ALA A 329 54.19 -7.29 -16.32
C ALA A 329 53.80 -8.70 -16.82
N ALA A 330 52.56 -8.87 -17.29
CA ALA A 330 52.09 -10.11 -17.89
C ALA A 330 52.80 -10.42 -19.22
N SER A 331 53.11 -9.40 -20.04
CA SER A 331 53.88 -9.57 -21.28
C SER A 331 55.31 -10.07 -20.99
N THR A 332 55.99 -9.48 -20.00
CA THR A 332 57.32 -9.93 -19.56
C THR A 332 57.29 -11.39 -19.08
N LEU A 333 56.28 -11.78 -18.29
CA LEU A 333 56.13 -13.17 -17.86
C LEU A 333 55.74 -14.12 -19.01
N ALA A 334 54.95 -13.67 -19.98
CA ALA A 334 54.58 -14.46 -21.15
C ALA A 334 55.82 -14.75 -22.02
N GLU A 335 56.73 -13.78 -22.17
CA GLU A 335 58.00 -13.98 -22.86
C GLU A 335 58.90 -14.98 -22.14
N ALA A 336 58.96 -14.91 -20.80
CA ALA A 336 59.65 -15.91 -19.99
C ALA A 336 59.05 -17.32 -20.18
N CYS A 337 57.72 -17.44 -20.14
CA CYS A 337 57.01 -18.69 -20.37
C CYS A 337 57.20 -19.23 -21.80
N ARG A 338 57.29 -18.36 -22.81
CA ARG A 338 57.56 -18.77 -24.20
C ARG A 338 58.92 -19.45 -24.32
N MET A 339 59.95 -18.91 -23.67
CA MET A 339 61.28 -19.53 -23.63
C MET A 339 61.26 -20.86 -22.87
N LEU A 340 60.45 -20.94 -21.81
CA LEU A 340 60.26 -22.15 -21.01
C LEU A 340 59.58 -23.29 -21.79
N LEU A 341 58.76 -22.95 -22.78
CA LEU A 341 58.03 -23.90 -23.62
C LEU A 341 58.72 -24.16 -24.98
N ASP A 342 59.89 -23.58 -25.24
CA ASP A 342 60.63 -23.76 -26.49
C ASP A 342 61.40 -25.09 -26.48
N PRO A 343 61.01 -26.09 -27.31
CA PRO A 343 61.67 -27.40 -27.35
C PRO A 343 63.10 -27.34 -27.92
N GLY A 344 63.51 -26.22 -28.54
CA GLY A 344 64.86 -26.00 -29.04
C GLY A 344 65.86 -25.55 -27.97
N LEU A 345 65.40 -25.22 -26.75
CA LEU A 345 66.26 -24.81 -25.64
C LEU A 345 66.57 -26.00 -24.71
N PRO A 346 67.86 -26.33 -24.49
CA PRO A 346 68.24 -27.35 -23.51
C PRO A 346 67.89 -26.94 -22.08
N ASP A 347 67.26 -27.86 -21.33
CA ASP A 347 66.84 -27.64 -19.93
C ASP A 347 67.95 -27.13 -19.00
N GLY A 348 69.20 -27.57 -19.23
CA GLY A 348 70.36 -27.16 -18.44
C GLY A 348 70.75 -25.69 -18.59
N GLU A 349 70.40 -25.04 -19.70
CA GLU A 349 70.75 -23.65 -20.01
C GLU A 349 69.56 -22.68 -19.87
N LEU A 350 68.35 -23.21 -19.64
CA LEU A 350 67.09 -22.46 -19.68
C LEU A 350 67.09 -21.23 -18.74
N ARG A 351 67.56 -21.41 -17.50
CA ARG A 351 67.57 -20.34 -16.49
C ARG A 351 68.53 -19.21 -16.86
N GLU A 352 69.74 -19.55 -17.32
CA GLU A 352 70.71 -18.54 -17.75
C GLU A 352 70.20 -17.77 -18.96
N ARG A 353 69.58 -18.46 -19.92
CA ARG A 353 69.00 -17.84 -21.13
C ARG A 353 67.84 -16.90 -20.81
N VAL A 354 66.94 -17.28 -19.90
CA VAL A 354 65.84 -16.42 -19.44
C VAL A 354 66.38 -15.17 -18.74
N TYR A 355 67.38 -15.30 -17.86
CA TYR A 355 68.00 -14.16 -17.19
C TYR A 355 68.82 -13.27 -18.13
N ALA A 356 69.43 -13.83 -19.19
CA ALA A 356 70.13 -13.04 -20.20
C ALA A 356 69.17 -12.23 -21.08
N ALA A 357 67.97 -12.77 -21.37
CA ALA A 357 66.99 -12.11 -22.21
C ALA A 357 66.18 -11.02 -21.48
N ILE A 358 65.72 -11.31 -20.25
CA ILE A 358 64.81 -10.44 -19.50
C ILE A 358 65.50 -9.75 -18.32
N GLY A 359 66.52 -10.36 -17.72
CA GLY A 359 67.10 -9.90 -16.45
C GLY A 359 66.40 -10.49 -15.22
N ARG A 360 67.19 -10.88 -14.22
CA ARG A 360 66.67 -11.49 -12.98
C ARG A 360 65.76 -10.54 -12.20
N ASP A 361 66.16 -9.29 -12.06
CA ASP A 361 65.43 -8.29 -11.26
C ASP A 361 64.15 -7.85 -11.95
N GLU A 362 64.17 -7.71 -13.28
CA GLU A 362 62.98 -7.40 -14.08
C GLU A 362 61.96 -8.53 -14.04
N LEU A 363 62.40 -9.79 -14.11
CA LEU A 363 61.53 -10.96 -13.95
C LEU A 363 60.91 -11.03 -12.54
N ALA A 364 61.71 -10.75 -11.50
CA ALA A 364 61.23 -10.71 -10.12
C ALA A 364 60.22 -9.57 -9.90
N GLN A 365 60.48 -8.40 -10.50
CA GLN A 365 59.57 -7.26 -10.45
C GLN A 365 58.27 -7.55 -11.18
N ALA A 366 58.32 -8.10 -12.41
CA ALA A 366 57.13 -8.50 -13.16
C ALA A 366 56.30 -9.54 -12.38
N LEU A 367 56.94 -10.52 -11.74
CA LEU A 367 56.26 -11.50 -10.89
C LEU A 367 55.56 -10.83 -9.69
N ASN A 368 56.21 -9.87 -9.04
CA ASN A 368 55.63 -9.13 -7.91
C ASN A 368 54.48 -8.20 -8.35
N GLU A 369 54.63 -7.52 -9.49
CA GLU A 369 53.58 -6.67 -10.09
C GLU A 369 52.35 -7.52 -10.45
N VAL A 370 52.54 -8.67 -11.12
CA VAL A 370 51.44 -9.60 -11.42
C VAL A 370 50.82 -10.15 -10.14
N ARG A 371 51.62 -10.58 -9.14
CA ARG A 371 51.07 -11.06 -7.85
C ARG A 371 50.26 -10.00 -7.11
N GLY A 372 50.70 -8.74 -7.15
CA GLY A 372 49.99 -7.62 -6.50
C GLY A 372 48.73 -7.18 -7.25
N LEU A 373 48.70 -7.34 -8.57
CA LEU A 373 47.62 -6.87 -9.43
C LEU A 373 46.62 -7.96 -9.81
N VAL A 374 46.99 -9.24 -9.82
CA VAL A 374 46.06 -10.32 -10.14
C VAL A 374 45.03 -10.48 -9.03
N ARG A 375 43.76 -10.49 -9.42
CA ARG A 375 42.62 -10.67 -8.52
C ARG A 375 41.76 -11.83 -9.02
N PRO A 376 41.12 -12.59 -8.12
CA PRO A 376 40.11 -13.56 -8.50
C PRO A 376 38.99 -12.91 -9.31
N PRO A 377 38.35 -13.64 -10.24
CA PRO A 377 37.27 -13.11 -11.07
C PRO A 377 36.05 -12.62 -10.27
N ASN A 378 35.88 -13.09 -9.03
CA ASN A 378 34.78 -12.72 -8.14
C ASN A 378 35.26 -11.96 -6.89
N ASP A 379 36.37 -11.22 -7.00
CA ASP A 379 36.88 -10.48 -5.87
C ASP A 379 35.99 -9.29 -5.47
N VAL A 380 35.99 -8.97 -4.18
CA VAL A 380 35.31 -7.78 -3.64
C VAL A 380 36.29 -6.61 -3.58
N PHE A 381 35.74 -5.41 -3.79
CA PHE A 381 36.43 -4.12 -3.64
C PHE A 381 36.67 -3.77 -2.14
N TYR A 382 37.24 -4.70 -1.37
CA TYR A 382 37.39 -4.60 0.09
C TYR A 382 38.31 -3.44 0.52
N THR A 383 39.43 -3.22 -0.16
CA THR A 383 40.34 -2.10 0.14
C THR A 383 39.61 -0.77 0.16
N GLU A 384 38.68 -0.60 -0.78
CA GLU A 384 37.93 0.65 -0.93
C GLU A 384 36.81 0.74 0.11
N LEU A 385 36.28 -0.40 0.55
CA LEU A 385 35.37 -0.48 1.68
C LEU A 385 36.07 -0.20 3.01
N GLU A 386 37.28 -0.71 3.21
CA GLU A 386 38.07 -0.52 4.43
C GLU A 386 38.35 0.97 4.70
N ALA A 387 38.61 1.76 3.65
CA ALA A 387 38.72 3.22 3.74
C ALA A 387 37.45 3.90 4.30
N ARG A 388 36.31 3.21 4.31
CA ARG A 388 35.01 3.68 4.82
C ARG A 388 34.63 3.05 6.16
N LYS A 389 35.54 2.33 6.82
CA LYS A 389 35.34 1.69 8.14
C LYS A 389 34.77 2.67 9.18
N ALA A 390 35.29 3.90 9.23
CA ALA A 390 34.83 4.92 10.19
C ALA A 390 33.33 5.22 10.05
N THR A 391 32.79 5.21 8.82
CA THR A 391 31.35 5.39 8.56
C THR A 391 30.54 4.24 9.15
N VAL A 392 30.97 3.00 8.95
CA VAL A 392 30.31 1.80 9.47
C VAL A 392 30.38 1.75 11.00
N SER A 393 31.56 1.97 11.58
CA SER A 393 31.77 2.01 13.03
C SER A 393 30.87 3.02 13.74
N ARG A 394 30.44 4.09 13.05
CA ARG A 394 29.57 5.12 13.61
C ARG A 394 28.13 4.66 13.82
N PHE A 395 27.57 3.83 12.94
CA PHE A 395 26.16 3.43 13.03
C PHE A 395 25.96 1.98 13.44
N LEU A 396 26.89 1.08 13.14
CA LEU A 396 26.71 -0.37 13.31
C LEU A 396 26.39 -0.77 14.76
N PRO A 397 27.07 -0.25 15.80
CA PRO A 397 26.73 -0.60 17.18
C PRO A 397 25.30 -0.19 17.58
N THR A 398 24.89 1.01 17.19
CA THR A 398 23.53 1.51 17.45
C THR A 398 22.50 0.72 16.66
N LEU A 399 22.79 0.36 15.41
CA LEU A 399 21.91 -0.44 14.57
C LEU A 399 21.61 -1.79 15.22
N LEU A 400 22.65 -2.53 15.61
CA LEU A 400 22.51 -3.87 16.18
C LEU A 400 21.88 -3.86 17.58
N ARG A 401 22.04 -2.76 18.33
CA ARG A 401 21.41 -2.58 19.64
C ARG A 401 19.92 -2.24 19.52
N VAL A 402 19.55 -1.40 18.56
CA VAL A 402 18.18 -0.87 18.43
C VAL A 402 17.30 -1.76 17.54
N ILE A 403 17.82 -2.26 16.42
CA ILE A 403 17.05 -3.09 15.50
C ILE A 403 17.25 -4.55 15.85
N ARG A 404 16.13 -5.22 16.15
CA ARG A 404 16.09 -6.68 16.29
C ARG A 404 15.67 -7.26 14.97
N PHE A 405 16.59 -7.95 14.32
CA PHE A 405 16.31 -8.64 13.08
C PHE A 405 15.85 -10.05 13.35
N ASP A 406 14.72 -10.40 12.75
CA ASP A 406 14.27 -11.77 12.61
C ASP A 406 14.57 -12.27 11.18
N ALA A 407 14.61 -13.58 11.01
CA ALA A 407 14.99 -14.21 9.76
C ALA A 407 14.13 -15.44 9.45
N ASN A 408 13.88 -15.67 8.16
CA ASN A 408 13.41 -16.96 7.69
C ASN A 408 14.53 -18.02 7.79
N PRO A 409 14.24 -19.33 7.60
CA PRO A 409 15.26 -20.38 7.69
C PRO A 409 16.50 -20.15 6.81
N ALA A 410 16.34 -19.54 5.63
CA ALA A 410 17.44 -19.29 4.70
C ALA A 410 18.42 -18.20 5.18
N ALA A 411 17.93 -17.21 5.95
CA ALA A 411 18.73 -16.12 6.49
C ALA A 411 19.18 -16.31 7.95
N GLN A 412 18.92 -17.47 8.57
CA GLN A 412 19.38 -17.77 9.94
C GLN A 412 20.90 -17.61 10.15
N PRO A 413 21.78 -18.06 9.23
CA PRO A 413 23.22 -17.81 9.37
C PRO A 413 23.58 -16.32 9.47
N LEU A 414 22.81 -15.45 8.81
CA LEU A 414 23.01 -14.01 8.84
C LEU A 414 22.51 -13.39 10.15
N ALA A 415 21.39 -13.86 10.69
CA ALA A 415 20.93 -13.44 12.01
C ALA A 415 21.99 -13.75 13.10
N GLN A 416 22.57 -14.96 13.07
CA GLN A 416 23.66 -15.36 13.97
C GLN A 416 24.90 -14.48 13.80
N ALA A 417 25.27 -14.15 12.56
CA ALA A 417 26.39 -13.27 12.28
C ALA A 417 26.21 -11.85 12.84
N LEU A 418 24.99 -11.30 12.73
CA LEU A 418 24.67 -9.97 13.28
C LEU A 418 24.61 -9.98 14.80
N GLN A 419 24.12 -11.06 15.41
CA GLN A 419 24.15 -11.25 16.86
C GLN A 419 25.59 -11.33 17.37
N TRP A 420 26.45 -12.10 16.70
CA TRP A 420 27.87 -12.16 17.04
C TRP A 420 28.54 -10.77 16.94
N LEU A 421 28.23 -9.98 15.89
CA LEU A 421 28.73 -8.62 15.75
C LEU A 421 28.24 -7.67 16.86
N HIS A 422 27.08 -7.96 17.45
CA HIS A 422 26.51 -7.20 18.55
C HIS A 422 27.20 -7.53 19.88
N GLU A 423 27.30 -8.83 20.20
CA GLU A 423 27.77 -9.33 21.50
C GLU A 423 29.31 -9.39 21.58
N LYS A 424 29.99 -9.63 20.45
CA LYS A 424 31.43 -9.84 20.34
C LYS A 424 32.00 -10.83 21.37
N PRO A 425 31.49 -12.08 21.40
CA PRO A 425 31.99 -13.10 22.31
C PRO A 425 33.44 -13.50 21.99
N ASP A 426 34.12 -14.13 22.94
CA ASP A 426 35.52 -14.59 22.85
C ASP A 426 35.65 -15.92 22.08
N HIS A 427 34.96 -16.02 20.95
CA HIS A 427 35.04 -17.16 20.03
C HIS A 427 34.87 -16.68 18.58
N ASP A 428 35.30 -17.50 17.63
CA ASP A 428 35.25 -17.15 16.21
C ASP A 428 33.81 -16.91 15.71
N PRO A 429 33.61 -15.93 14.80
CA PRO A 429 32.32 -15.68 14.19
C PRO A 429 31.87 -16.81 13.26
N PRO A 430 30.54 -16.99 13.09
CA PRO A 430 30.00 -17.95 12.13
C PRO A 430 30.34 -17.55 10.69
N THR A 431 31.03 -18.44 9.97
CA THR A 431 31.54 -18.17 8.61
C THR A 431 30.57 -18.56 7.49
N ALA A 432 29.40 -19.12 7.79
CA ALA A 432 28.42 -19.59 6.80
C ALA A 432 27.91 -18.48 5.85
N ILE A 433 27.99 -17.20 6.25
CA ILE A 433 27.65 -16.06 5.38
C ILE A 433 28.78 -15.67 4.42
N VAL A 434 30.00 -16.14 4.67
CA VAL A 434 31.22 -15.77 3.95
C VAL A 434 31.26 -16.57 2.65
N GLY A 435 30.86 -15.93 1.55
CA GLY A 435 30.99 -16.52 0.23
C GLY A 435 32.43 -16.48 -0.29
N LYS A 436 32.71 -17.22 -1.37
CA LYS A 436 34.05 -17.29 -2.00
C LYS A 436 34.70 -15.93 -2.26
N ALA A 437 33.89 -14.93 -2.63
CA ALA A 437 34.34 -13.56 -2.87
C ALA A 437 34.96 -12.90 -1.62
N TRP A 438 34.35 -13.12 -0.45
CA TRP A 438 34.74 -12.52 0.82
C TRP A 438 35.80 -13.35 1.59
N GLN A 439 35.92 -14.65 1.28
CA GLN A 439 36.73 -15.61 2.04
C GLN A 439 38.15 -15.10 2.34
N ARG A 440 38.86 -14.62 1.32
CA ARG A 440 40.25 -14.15 1.40
C ARG A 440 40.45 -12.85 2.19
N HIS A 441 39.39 -12.07 2.37
CA HIS A 441 39.42 -10.80 3.10
C HIS A 441 38.99 -10.99 4.56
N VAL A 442 38.08 -11.93 4.79
CA VAL A 442 37.55 -12.26 6.12
C VAL A 442 38.49 -13.19 6.88
N VAL A 443 39.00 -14.24 6.23
CA VAL A 443 39.92 -15.20 6.84
C VAL A 443 41.34 -14.84 6.42
N GLN A 444 42.17 -14.45 7.40
CA GLN A 444 43.58 -14.13 7.20
C GLN A 444 44.41 -15.41 7.00
N GLU A 445 45.64 -15.27 6.50
CA GLU A 445 46.55 -16.41 6.23
C GLU A 445 46.89 -17.21 7.51
N ASP A 446 46.85 -16.57 8.68
CA ASP A 446 47.05 -17.18 10.00
C ASP A 446 45.78 -17.82 10.58
N GLY A 447 44.67 -17.84 9.81
CA GLY A 447 43.37 -18.36 10.21
C GLY A 447 42.53 -17.38 11.05
N ARG A 448 43.05 -16.21 11.42
CA ARG A 448 42.30 -15.22 12.19
C ARG A 448 41.25 -14.51 11.35
N ILE A 449 40.20 -14.03 12.01
CA ILE A 449 39.11 -13.33 11.33
C ILE A 449 39.29 -11.81 11.39
N ASN A 450 39.35 -11.19 10.21
CA ASN A 450 39.32 -9.74 10.06
C ASN A 450 37.92 -9.21 10.36
N ALA A 451 37.74 -8.66 11.57
CA ALA A 451 36.47 -8.11 12.03
C ALA A 451 35.90 -6.99 11.12
N THR A 452 36.76 -6.22 10.46
CA THR A 452 36.34 -5.15 9.53
C THR A 452 35.75 -5.75 8.27
N ALA A 453 36.45 -6.70 7.63
CA ALA A 453 35.96 -7.42 6.47
C ALA A 453 34.69 -8.22 6.78
N TYR A 454 34.64 -8.87 7.95
CA TYR A 454 33.46 -9.60 8.41
C TYR A 454 32.24 -8.68 8.57
N SER A 455 32.43 -7.48 9.14
CA SER A 455 31.36 -6.48 9.27
C SER A 455 30.80 -6.03 7.90
N PHE A 456 31.68 -5.79 6.92
CA PHE A 456 31.25 -5.44 5.56
C PHE A 456 30.57 -6.60 4.84
N CYS A 457 31.06 -7.83 5.03
CA CYS A 457 30.44 -9.04 4.51
C CYS A 457 29.00 -9.18 5.04
N ALA A 458 28.81 -9.05 6.36
CA ALA A 458 27.49 -9.10 6.98
C ALA A 458 26.55 -7.99 6.47
N LEU A 459 27.05 -6.76 6.30
CA LEU A 459 26.25 -5.64 5.77
C LEU A 459 25.86 -5.80 4.30
N ASP A 460 26.73 -6.36 3.46
CA ASP A 460 26.40 -6.69 2.07
C ASP A 460 25.26 -7.72 2.00
N LYS A 461 25.38 -8.79 2.81
CA LYS A 461 24.35 -9.83 2.91
C LYS A 461 23.04 -9.29 3.50
N LEU A 462 23.10 -8.44 4.52
CA LEU A 462 21.95 -7.78 5.13
C LEU A 462 21.14 -6.98 4.11
N ARG A 463 21.80 -6.19 3.28
CA ARG A 463 21.15 -5.41 2.22
C ARG A 463 20.35 -6.31 1.28
N SER A 464 20.94 -7.42 0.82
CA SER A 464 20.23 -8.37 -0.05
C SER A 464 19.08 -9.08 0.68
N ALA A 465 19.29 -9.50 1.93
CA ALA A 465 18.30 -10.23 2.71
C ALA A 465 17.07 -9.39 3.07
N ILE A 466 17.25 -8.10 3.43
CA ILE A 466 16.15 -7.16 3.66
C ILE A 466 15.33 -6.97 2.39
N ARG A 467 15.99 -6.77 1.24
CA ARG A 467 15.29 -6.59 -0.05
C ARG A 467 14.50 -7.81 -0.49
N ARG A 468 15.00 -9.02 -0.20
CA ARG A 468 14.30 -10.29 -0.43
C ARG A 468 13.23 -10.61 0.61
N ARG A 469 13.16 -9.83 1.70
CA ARG A 469 12.36 -10.13 2.90
C ARG A 469 12.71 -11.47 3.56
N ASP A 470 13.94 -11.94 3.35
CA ASP A 470 14.48 -13.08 4.08
C ASP A 470 14.80 -12.68 5.53
N MET A 471 15.16 -11.42 5.71
CA MET A 471 15.25 -10.74 6.99
C MET A 471 14.13 -9.70 7.13
N PHE A 472 13.56 -9.65 8.31
CA PHE A 472 12.44 -8.77 8.63
C PHE A 472 12.56 -8.28 10.08
N ILE A 473 11.75 -7.29 10.41
CA ILE A 473 11.77 -6.62 11.72
C ILE A 473 10.34 -6.46 12.24
N SER A 474 10.20 -6.39 13.56
CA SER A 474 8.90 -6.20 14.21
C SER A 474 9.00 -5.22 15.39
N PRO A 475 8.08 -4.26 15.53
CA PRO A 475 7.02 -3.91 14.57
C PRO A 475 7.58 -3.13 13.36
N SER A 476 6.99 -3.32 12.18
CA SER A 476 7.32 -2.63 10.92
C SER A 476 6.12 -2.69 9.96
N TRP A 477 6.00 -1.77 9.01
CA TRP A 477 4.97 -1.85 7.95
C TRP A 477 5.56 -2.40 6.66
N ARG A 478 6.74 -1.90 6.26
CA ARG A 478 7.37 -2.24 4.97
C ARG A 478 8.30 -3.44 5.04
N TYR A 479 8.98 -3.61 6.17
CA TYR A 479 10.03 -4.60 6.40
C TYR A 479 9.58 -5.69 7.41
N ALA A 480 8.28 -5.82 7.65
CA ALA A 480 7.71 -6.89 8.45
C ALA A 480 7.73 -8.24 7.72
N ASP A 481 7.57 -9.32 8.48
CA ASP A 481 7.43 -10.67 7.94
C ASP A 481 6.22 -10.72 7.00
N PRO A 482 6.40 -10.98 5.69
CA PRO A 482 5.28 -11.10 4.76
C PRO A 482 4.30 -12.22 5.14
N ARG A 483 4.73 -13.19 5.96
CA ARG A 483 3.91 -14.31 6.42
C ARG A 483 3.04 -13.97 7.62
N ALA A 484 3.32 -12.88 8.35
CA ALA A 484 2.57 -12.51 9.55
C ALA A 484 1.09 -12.19 9.28
N GLY A 485 0.74 -11.85 8.04
CA GLY A 485 -0.65 -11.66 7.61
C GLY A 485 -1.36 -12.92 7.10
N LEU A 486 -0.67 -14.06 7.04
CA LEU A 486 -1.25 -15.32 6.58
C LEU A 486 -1.94 -16.05 7.73
N LEU A 487 -3.03 -16.73 7.41
CA LEU A 487 -3.64 -17.68 8.34
C LEU A 487 -2.64 -18.82 8.59
N ALA A 488 -2.47 -19.21 9.85
CA ALA A 488 -1.57 -20.29 10.25
C ALA A 488 -2.23 -21.18 11.31
N GLY A 489 -1.75 -22.42 11.42
CA GLY A 489 -2.22 -23.39 12.40
C GLY A 489 -3.73 -23.62 12.34
N ALA A 490 -4.40 -23.53 13.48
CA ALA A 490 -5.83 -23.82 13.60
C ALA A 490 -6.73 -22.87 12.79
N GLU A 491 -6.35 -21.59 12.62
CA GLU A 491 -7.13 -20.63 11.84
C GLU A 491 -7.13 -20.99 10.34
N TRP A 492 -5.98 -21.43 9.84
CA TRP A 492 -5.88 -21.93 8.47
C TRP A 492 -6.68 -23.21 8.27
N GLU A 493 -6.53 -24.20 9.15
CA GLU A 493 -7.27 -25.47 9.00
C GLU A 493 -8.79 -25.27 9.05
N ALA A 494 -9.28 -24.31 9.85
CA ALA A 494 -10.70 -23.96 9.88
C ALA A 494 -11.18 -23.28 8.58
N ALA A 495 -10.38 -22.39 8.00
CA ALA A 495 -10.72 -21.64 6.79
C ALA A 495 -10.49 -22.43 5.49
N ARG A 496 -9.54 -23.37 5.50
CA ARG A 496 -9.03 -24.12 4.34
C ARG A 496 -10.14 -24.70 3.44
N PRO A 497 -11.18 -25.39 3.95
CA PRO A 497 -12.20 -25.95 3.08
C PRO A 497 -12.99 -24.90 2.28
N ILE A 498 -13.30 -23.74 2.89
CA ILE A 498 -14.05 -22.67 2.24
C ILE A 498 -13.16 -21.96 1.22
N VAL A 499 -11.91 -21.65 1.59
CA VAL A 499 -10.95 -20.98 0.71
C VAL A 499 -10.64 -21.83 -0.51
N CYS A 500 -10.30 -23.12 -0.32
CA CYS A 500 -10.05 -24.05 -1.42
C CYS A 500 -11.24 -24.13 -2.38
N ARG A 501 -12.48 -24.26 -1.87
CA ARG A 501 -13.67 -24.26 -2.74
C ARG A 501 -13.85 -22.95 -3.50
N SER A 502 -13.64 -21.80 -2.87
CA SER A 502 -13.79 -20.49 -3.52
C SER A 502 -12.76 -20.24 -4.63
N LEU A 503 -11.60 -20.89 -4.53
CA LEU A 503 -10.52 -20.82 -5.52
C LEU A 503 -10.55 -21.99 -6.52
N SER A 504 -11.56 -22.86 -6.45
CA SER A 504 -11.64 -24.10 -7.24
C SER A 504 -10.40 -25.01 -7.09
N LEU A 505 -9.83 -25.05 -5.88
CA LEU A 505 -8.70 -25.88 -5.50
C LEU A 505 -9.15 -27.05 -4.61
N THR A 506 -8.40 -28.15 -4.65
CA THR A 506 -8.59 -29.27 -3.72
C THR A 506 -8.06 -28.91 -2.33
N ALA A 507 -8.71 -29.41 -1.28
CA ALA A 507 -8.21 -29.24 0.08
C ALA A 507 -6.86 -29.95 0.26
N GLN A 508 -6.71 -31.16 -0.29
CA GLN A 508 -5.48 -31.94 -0.26
C GLN A 508 -4.54 -31.53 -1.42
N PRO A 509 -3.30 -31.08 -1.13
CA PRO A 509 -2.38 -30.56 -2.14
C PRO A 509 -1.73 -31.64 -3.01
N GLU A 510 -1.72 -32.90 -2.57
CA GLU A 510 -0.93 -34.00 -3.15
C GLU A 510 -1.30 -34.24 -4.62
N ALA A 511 -2.59 -34.24 -4.96
CA ALA A 511 -3.06 -34.44 -6.33
C ALA A 511 -2.61 -33.30 -7.27
N THR A 512 -2.71 -32.06 -6.80
CA THR A 512 -2.30 -30.87 -7.55
C THR A 512 -0.78 -30.84 -7.73
N LEU A 513 -0.02 -31.11 -6.66
CA LEU A 513 1.43 -31.20 -6.73
C LEU A 513 1.88 -32.31 -7.68
N ALA A 514 1.28 -33.50 -7.60
CA ALA A 514 1.60 -34.61 -8.51
C ALA A 514 1.26 -34.28 -9.98
N ALA A 515 0.19 -33.53 -10.23
CA ALA A 515 -0.12 -33.03 -11.57
C ALA A 515 0.95 -32.06 -12.07
N LEU A 516 1.30 -31.03 -11.28
CA LEU A 516 2.34 -30.05 -11.61
C LEU A 516 3.72 -30.69 -11.78
N THR A 517 4.10 -31.64 -10.92
CA THR A 517 5.36 -32.39 -11.04
C THR A 517 5.40 -33.18 -12.34
N ARG A 518 4.31 -33.86 -12.71
CA ARG A 518 4.23 -34.60 -13.99
C ARG A 518 4.28 -33.65 -15.18
N GLU A 519 3.63 -32.49 -15.09
CA GLU A 519 3.67 -31.48 -16.15
C GLU A 519 5.07 -30.89 -16.34
N LEU A 520 5.75 -30.57 -15.24
CA LEU A 520 7.12 -30.07 -15.25
C LEU A 520 8.09 -31.10 -15.84
N ASP A 521 8.04 -32.35 -15.38
CA ASP A 521 8.87 -33.44 -15.90
C ASP A 521 8.61 -33.69 -17.39
N LYS A 522 7.34 -33.78 -17.81
CA LYS A 522 6.97 -33.90 -19.23
C LYS A 522 7.51 -32.72 -20.04
N THR A 523 7.45 -31.51 -19.50
CA THR A 523 7.93 -30.31 -20.19
C THR A 523 9.45 -30.31 -20.31
N TYR A 524 10.19 -30.65 -19.26
CA TYR A 524 11.65 -30.79 -19.35
C TYR A 524 12.07 -31.88 -20.33
N ARG A 525 11.44 -33.05 -20.31
CA ARG A 525 11.73 -34.11 -21.29
C ARG A 525 11.45 -33.67 -22.72
N ARG A 526 10.33 -32.97 -22.95
CA ARG A 526 9.98 -32.42 -24.26
C ARG A 526 10.96 -31.34 -24.72
N VAL A 527 11.42 -30.47 -23.83
CA VAL A 527 12.45 -29.46 -24.15
C VAL A 527 13.78 -30.14 -24.47
N ALA A 528 14.22 -31.11 -23.66
CA ALA A 528 15.45 -31.86 -23.90
C ALA A 528 15.42 -32.64 -25.22
N ALA A 529 14.29 -33.26 -25.55
CA ALA A 529 14.12 -34.00 -26.81
C ALA A 529 14.14 -33.09 -28.05
N ARG A 530 13.63 -31.86 -27.93
CA ARG A 530 13.59 -30.87 -29.03
C ARG A 530 14.82 -29.97 -29.09
N LEU A 531 15.70 -30.05 -28.09
CA LEU A 531 16.89 -29.22 -27.95
C LEU A 531 17.79 -29.21 -29.21
N PRO A 532 18.03 -30.35 -29.91
CA PRO A 532 18.83 -30.37 -31.14
C PRO A 532 18.21 -29.57 -32.29
N GLU A 533 16.89 -29.34 -32.25
CA GLU A 533 16.09 -28.67 -33.28
C GLU A 533 15.55 -27.31 -32.78
N ASN A 534 16.02 -26.82 -31.63
CA ASN A 534 15.47 -25.62 -30.98
C ASN A 534 16.36 -24.40 -31.21
N ASP A 535 16.01 -23.57 -32.20
CA ASP A 535 16.73 -22.33 -32.53
C ASP A 535 16.74 -21.29 -31.39
N ALA A 536 15.83 -21.42 -30.42
CA ALA A 536 15.77 -20.55 -29.25
C ALA A 536 16.81 -20.90 -28.16
N VAL A 537 17.42 -22.09 -28.21
CA VAL A 537 18.33 -22.59 -27.17
C VAL A 537 19.47 -23.36 -27.80
N ARG A 538 20.69 -22.81 -27.73
CA ARG A 538 21.90 -23.49 -28.23
C ARG A 538 22.98 -23.59 -27.17
N PHE A 539 23.90 -24.53 -27.35
CA PHE A 539 25.09 -24.64 -26.52
C PHE A 539 26.29 -24.15 -27.32
N GLU A 540 27.00 -23.16 -26.79
CA GLU A 540 28.27 -22.69 -27.36
C GLU A 540 29.41 -23.11 -26.44
N THR A 541 30.51 -23.59 -27.02
CA THR A 541 31.71 -23.93 -26.25
C THR A 541 32.70 -22.77 -26.37
N VAL A 542 32.92 -22.07 -25.26
CA VAL A 542 33.87 -20.95 -25.18
C VAL A 542 35.04 -21.40 -24.29
N GLY A 543 36.16 -21.79 -24.93
CA GLY A 543 37.28 -22.43 -24.24
C GLY A 543 36.90 -23.83 -23.74
N ASP A 544 37.13 -24.11 -22.45
CA ASP A 544 36.84 -25.42 -21.83
C ASP A 544 35.41 -25.54 -21.27
N LYS A 545 34.54 -24.56 -21.52
CA LYS A 545 33.19 -24.50 -20.93
C LYS A 545 32.11 -24.47 -21.99
N THR A 546 31.13 -25.35 -21.81
CA THR A 546 29.88 -25.35 -22.56
C THR A 546 28.87 -24.42 -21.86
N GLU A 547 28.49 -23.33 -22.52
CA GLU A 547 27.52 -22.36 -22.02
C GLU A 547 26.17 -22.49 -22.75
N LEU A 548 25.08 -22.30 -22.01
CA LEU A 548 23.73 -22.27 -22.55
C LEU A 548 23.42 -20.85 -23.06
N VAL A 549 23.18 -20.72 -24.36
CA VAL A 549 22.80 -19.45 -25.00
C VAL A 549 21.31 -19.50 -25.37
N LEU A 550 20.55 -18.59 -24.76
CA LEU A 550 19.14 -18.36 -25.11
C LEU A 550 19.08 -17.28 -26.19
N SER A 551 18.52 -17.62 -27.35
CA SER A 551 18.29 -16.65 -28.42
C SER A 551 17.22 -15.64 -27.95
N PRO A 552 17.40 -14.33 -28.20
CA PRO A 552 16.36 -13.34 -27.93
C PRO A 552 15.08 -13.71 -28.68
N LEU A 553 13.92 -13.36 -28.12
CA LEU A 553 12.66 -13.46 -28.85
C LEU A 553 12.76 -12.60 -30.12
N GLU A 554 12.47 -13.19 -31.28
CA GLU A 554 12.36 -12.43 -32.52
C GLU A 554 11.29 -11.36 -32.36
N ALA A 555 11.62 -10.13 -32.74
CA ALA A 555 10.63 -9.08 -32.83
C ALA A 555 9.62 -9.47 -33.91
N LEU A 556 8.33 -9.33 -33.61
CA LEU A 556 7.29 -9.47 -34.63
C LEU A 556 7.59 -8.49 -35.77
N GLU A 557 7.61 -8.98 -37.00
CA GLU A 557 7.78 -8.15 -38.19
C GLU A 557 6.64 -7.13 -38.27
N GLU A 558 6.96 -5.83 -38.22
CA GLU A 558 5.97 -4.78 -38.42
C GLU A 558 5.71 -4.64 -39.94
N PRO A 559 4.51 -4.94 -40.45
CA PRO A 559 4.26 -4.82 -41.88
C PRO A 559 4.35 -3.36 -42.33
N PRO A 560 4.78 -3.07 -43.58
CA PRO A 560 4.88 -1.71 -44.10
C PRO A 560 3.59 -0.89 -43.95
N SER A 561 2.43 -1.55 -44.04
CA SER A 561 1.11 -0.95 -43.83
C SER A 561 0.89 -0.48 -42.39
N LEU A 562 1.39 -1.20 -41.37
CA LEU A 562 1.32 -0.80 -39.97
C LEU A 562 2.20 0.42 -39.71
N ILE A 563 3.40 0.43 -40.28
CA ILE A 563 4.33 1.57 -40.17
C ILE A 563 3.71 2.82 -40.82
N ALA A 564 3.15 2.68 -42.03
CA ALA A 564 2.46 3.74 -42.74
C ALA A 564 1.24 4.27 -41.95
N LEU A 565 0.40 3.36 -41.45
CA LEU A 565 -0.77 3.72 -40.63
C LEU A 565 -0.35 4.43 -39.34
N ARG A 566 0.69 3.95 -38.65
CA ARG A 566 1.21 4.58 -37.42
C ARG A 566 1.71 6.00 -37.70
N ASN A 567 2.35 6.22 -38.84
CA ASN A 567 2.81 7.54 -39.26
C ASN A 567 1.64 8.47 -39.60
N GLU A 568 0.62 7.98 -40.31
CA GLU A 568 -0.61 8.76 -40.56
C GLU A 568 -1.34 9.12 -39.27
N ILE A 569 -1.49 8.17 -38.34
CA ILE A 569 -2.11 8.42 -37.04
C ILE A 569 -1.30 9.46 -36.26
N LYS A 570 0.03 9.32 -36.19
CA LYS A 570 0.89 10.30 -35.52
C LYS A 570 0.81 11.69 -36.16
N ALA A 571 0.66 11.78 -37.49
CA ALA A 571 0.51 13.06 -38.19
C ALA A 571 -0.84 13.72 -37.91
N ARG A 572 -1.90 12.94 -37.67
CA ARG A 572 -3.25 13.43 -37.33
C ARG A 572 -3.46 13.65 -35.83
N MET A 573 -2.64 13.07 -34.97
CA MET A 573 -2.73 13.29 -33.53
C MET A 573 -2.21 14.68 -33.16
N PRO A 574 -2.98 15.47 -32.40
CA PRO A 574 -2.53 16.77 -31.92
C PRO A 574 -1.33 16.60 -30.97
N ARG A 575 -0.35 17.49 -31.08
CA ARG A 575 0.73 17.61 -30.10
C ARG A 575 0.21 18.45 -28.94
N VAL A 576 -0.27 17.77 -27.90
CA VAL A 576 -0.73 18.37 -26.65
C VAL A 576 0.21 17.99 -25.53
N ASP A 577 0.44 18.93 -24.61
CA ASP A 577 1.26 18.68 -23.44
C ASP A 577 0.50 17.77 -22.45
N LEU A 578 1.22 16.90 -21.75
CA LEU A 578 0.60 15.93 -20.83
C LEU A 578 -0.32 16.57 -19.75
N PRO A 579 0.00 17.76 -19.19
CA PRO A 579 -0.92 18.50 -18.31
C PRO A 579 -2.24 18.93 -18.98
N GLU A 580 -2.22 19.27 -20.27
CA GLU A 580 -3.42 19.68 -21.02
C GLU A 580 -4.36 18.50 -21.21
N ILE A 581 -3.81 17.32 -21.53
CA ILE A 581 -4.58 16.07 -21.61
C ILE A 581 -5.28 15.79 -20.27
N LEU A 582 -4.58 15.97 -19.15
CA LEU A 582 -5.16 15.73 -17.82
C LEU A 582 -6.29 16.72 -17.48
N LEU A 583 -6.12 18.00 -17.82
CA LEU A 583 -7.15 19.02 -17.66
C LEU A 583 -8.38 18.74 -18.55
N GLU A 584 -8.16 18.29 -19.78
CA GLU A 584 -9.25 17.96 -20.69
C GLU A 584 -10.02 16.71 -20.25
N VAL A 585 -9.33 15.67 -19.80
CA VAL A 585 -9.98 14.48 -19.22
C VAL A 585 -10.75 14.86 -17.96
N ALA A 586 -10.19 15.72 -17.11
CA ALA A 586 -10.88 16.25 -15.93
C ALA A 586 -12.19 16.96 -16.31
N ALA A 587 -12.16 17.83 -17.33
CA ALA A 587 -13.34 18.55 -17.80
C ALA A 587 -14.38 17.60 -18.43
N ARG A 588 -13.96 16.62 -19.22
CA ARG A 588 -14.86 15.69 -19.92
C ARG A 588 -15.53 14.68 -18.98
N THR A 589 -14.83 14.24 -17.93
CA THR A 589 -15.28 13.14 -17.09
C THR A 589 -15.77 13.57 -15.71
N GLY A 590 -15.46 14.80 -15.27
CA GLY A 590 -15.71 15.25 -13.90
C GLY A 590 -14.93 14.43 -12.86
N CYS A 591 -13.87 13.70 -13.26
CA CYS A 591 -13.17 12.79 -12.35
C CYS A 591 -12.55 13.50 -11.12
N ILE A 592 -12.27 14.79 -11.25
CA ILE A 592 -11.74 15.63 -10.18
C ILE A 592 -12.76 15.85 -9.06
N ASP A 593 -14.06 15.74 -9.33
CA ASP A 593 -15.13 15.83 -8.32
C ASP A 593 -15.16 14.61 -7.36
N ALA A 594 -14.40 13.56 -7.66
CA ALA A 594 -14.17 12.44 -6.75
C ALA A 594 -13.13 12.74 -5.66
N PHE A 595 -12.38 13.83 -5.81
CA PHE A 595 -11.37 14.26 -4.84
C PHE A 595 -12.01 15.15 -3.78
N THR A 596 -11.88 14.75 -2.51
CA THR A 596 -12.57 15.40 -1.39
C THR A 596 -11.58 15.91 -0.35
N HIS A 597 -11.91 17.02 0.29
CA HIS A 597 -11.09 17.61 1.35
C HIS A 597 -11.15 16.75 2.63
N LEU A 598 -9.99 16.51 3.24
CA LEU A 598 -9.77 15.56 4.35
C LEU A 598 -10.46 15.92 5.68
N THR A 599 -11.02 17.14 5.83
CA THR A 599 -11.60 17.63 7.11
C THR A 599 -13.06 18.11 7.02
N GLU A 600 -13.88 17.51 6.15
CA GLU A 600 -15.36 17.68 6.10
C GLU A 600 -15.88 19.12 5.85
N ARG A 601 -15.04 20.15 5.80
CA ARG A 601 -15.40 21.48 5.32
C ARG A 601 -15.12 21.55 3.82
N ALA A 602 -16.13 21.91 3.04
CA ALA A 602 -15.98 22.29 1.65
C ALA A 602 -14.95 23.43 1.56
N ALA A 603 -13.72 23.09 1.22
CA ALA A 603 -12.68 24.08 1.00
C ALA A 603 -13.00 24.76 -0.33
N ARG A 604 -13.66 25.92 -0.27
CA ARG A 604 -13.89 26.77 -1.45
C ARG A 604 -12.57 27.44 -1.79
N ALA A 605 -11.93 26.97 -2.84
CA ALA A 605 -10.78 27.67 -3.37
C ALA A 605 -10.81 27.61 -4.88
N ALA A 606 -10.64 28.77 -5.52
CA ALA A 606 -10.74 28.93 -6.96
C ALA A 606 -9.75 28.01 -7.69
N ASP A 607 -10.17 27.55 -8.87
CA ASP A 607 -9.37 26.73 -9.79
C ASP A 607 -8.73 25.50 -9.14
N LEU A 608 -9.45 24.87 -8.21
CA LEU A 608 -8.98 23.68 -7.50
C LEU A 608 -8.61 22.55 -8.48
N THR A 609 -9.36 22.42 -9.58
CA THR A 609 -9.09 21.45 -10.66
C THR A 609 -7.67 21.61 -11.20
N THR A 610 -7.23 22.84 -11.46
CA THR A 610 -5.89 23.13 -11.96
C THR A 610 -4.81 22.75 -10.95
N SER A 611 -5.00 23.12 -9.68
CA SER A 611 -4.09 22.73 -8.60
C SER A 611 -4.00 21.21 -8.44
N LEU A 612 -5.13 20.51 -8.59
CA LEU A 612 -5.20 19.07 -8.39
C LEU A 612 -4.58 18.28 -9.54
N CYS A 613 -4.82 18.71 -10.79
CA CYS A 613 -4.13 18.16 -11.96
C CYS A 613 -2.62 18.37 -11.86
N ALA A 614 -2.16 19.52 -11.37
CA ALA A 614 -0.73 19.76 -11.15
C ALA A 614 -0.14 18.81 -10.08
N VAL A 615 -0.82 18.62 -8.95
CA VAL A 615 -0.36 17.65 -7.93
C VAL A 615 -0.35 16.22 -8.48
N LEU A 616 -1.38 15.81 -9.22
CA LEU A 616 -1.43 14.48 -9.83
C LEU A 616 -0.29 14.25 -10.82
N MET A 617 0.06 15.27 -11.63
CA MET A 617 1.20 15.22 -12.54
C MET A 617 2.54 15.11 -11.78
N ALA A 618 2.72 15.91 -10.73
CA ALA A 618 3.92 15.89 -9.91
C ALA A 618 4.18 14.51 -9.29
N GLU A 619 3.12 13.88 -8.75
CA GLU A 619 3.18 12.55 -8.14
C GLU A 619 3.36 11.45 -9.19
N ALA A 620 2.58 11.47 -10.27
CA ALA A 620 2.64 10.42 -11.31
C ALA A 620 3.98 10.40 -12.05
N CYS A 621 4.60 11.57 -12.25
CA CYS A 621 5.90 11.68 -12.91
C CYS A 621 7.08 11.65 -11.93
N ASN A 622 6.84 11.57 -10.61
CA ASN A 622 7.86 11.59 -9.55
C ASN A 622 8.83 12.78 -9.65
N THR A 623 8.32 13.94 -10.09
CA THR A 623 9.12 15.16 -10.29
C THR A 623 9.03 16.15 -9.14
N GLY A 624 8.11 15.92 -8.19
CA GLY A 624 7.72 16.90 -7.18
C GLY A 624 6.95 18.09 -7.78
N PRO A 625 6.45 19.01 -6.94
CA PRO A 625 5.60 20.11 -7.39
C PRO A 625 6.38 21.24 -8.08
N GLU A 626 7.68 21.37 -7.83
CA GLU A 626 8.56 22.44 -8.34
C GLU A 626 8.40 22.77 -9.83
N PRO A 627 8.39 21.80 -10.76
CA PRO A 627 8.25 22.08 -12.20
C PRO A 627 6.90 22.70 -12.60
N LEU A 628 5.90 22.60 -11.73
CA LEU A 628 4.54 23.07 -11.96
C LEU A 628 4.22 24.35 -11.16
N VAL A 629 5.18 24.85 -10.38
CA VAL A 629 5.00 26.08 -9.60
C VAL A 629 5.05 27.30 -10.51
N ARG A 630 4.01 28.13 -10.45
CA ARG A 630 3.96 29.45 -11.12
C ARG A 630 3.56 30.54 -10.13
N GLN A 631 4.36 31.60 -10.06
CA GLN A 631 4.17 32.72 -9.12
C GLN A 631 3.03 33.65 -9.56
N ASP A 632 2.84 33.77 -10.87
CA ASP A 632 1.84 34.55 -11.58
C ASP A 632 0.44 33.92 -11.56
N THR A 633 0.33 32.60 -11.32
CA THR A 633 -0.95 31.88 -11.27
C THR A 633 -1.28 31.42 -9.84
N PRO A 634 -2.30 32.00 -9.16
CA PRO A 634 -2.64 31.65 -7.78
C PRO A 634 -2.88 30.15 -7.52
N ALA A 635 -3.46 29.44 -8.49
CA ALA A 635 -3.74 28.00 -8.42
C ALA A 635 -2.47 27.13 -8.44
N LEU A 636 -1.36 27.64 -8.94
CA LEU A 636 -0.09 26.92 -9.12
C LEU A 636 1.00 27.44 -8.18
N LYS A 637 0.67 28.28 -7.19
CA LYS A 637 1.65 28.70 -6.18
C LYS A 637 2.11 27.50 -5.36
N ARG A 638 3.36 27.53 -4.90
CA ARG A 638 3.95 26.46 -4.09
C ARG A 638 3.08 26.10 -2.88
N ASP A 639 2.69 27.09 -2.09
CA ASP A 639 1.87 26.88 -0.89
C ASP A 639 0.50 26.31 -1.22
N ARG A 640 -0.03 26.65 -2.41
CA ARG A 640 -1.31 26.15 -2.92
C ARG A 640 -1.23 24.68 -3.29
N LEU A 641 -0.20 24.28 -4.05
CA LEU A 641 0.00 22.88 -4.45
C LEU A 641 0.28 21.99 -3.24
N MET A 642 1.15 22.44 -2.31
CA MET A 642 1.41 21.73 -1.05
C MET A 642 0.15 21.58 -0.20
N TRP A 643 -0.72 22.60 -0.18
CA TRP A 643 -1.99 22.52 0.53
C TRP A 643 -2.96 21.52 -0.10
N VAL A 644 -3.04 21.44 -1.44
CA VAL A 644 -3.91 20.46 -2.14
C VAL A 644 -3.42 19.04 -1.91
N ASP A 645 -2.13 18.80 -2.12
CA ASP A 645 -1.48 17.50 -1.89
C ASP A 645 -1.74 16.96 -0.48
N GLN A 646 -1.59 17.82 0.53
CA GLN A 646 -1.77 17.43 1.92
C GLN A 646 -3.22 17.25 2.37
N ARG A 647 -4.19 17.83 1.66
CA ARG A 647 -5.57 17.98 2.17
C ARG A 647 -6.65 17.43 1.27
N VAL A 648 -6.35 17.04 0.05
CA VAL A 648 -7.35 16.55 -0.90
C VAL A 648 -6.97 15.13 -1.35
N GLY A 649 -7.88 14.17 -1.16
CA GLY A 649 -7.63 12.77 -1.50
C GLY A 649 -8.78 12.13 -2.28
N ARG A 650 -8.46 11.11 -3.09
CA ARG A 650 -9.44 10.32 -3.86
C ARG A 650 -10.27 9.45 -2.93
N ASP A 651 -11.60 9.55 -3.03
CA ASP A 651 -12.52 8.66 -2.35
C ASP A 651 -12.62 7.31 -3.09
N SER A 652 -12.06 6.25 -2.51
CA SER A 652 -11.96 4.91 -3.14
C SER A 652 -13.29 4.18 -3.31
N ARG A 653 -14.44 4.79 -3.00
CA ARG A 653 -15.76 4.13 -2.96
C ARG A 653 -16.71 4.46 -4.11
N LYS A 654 -16.39 5.42 -4.98
CA LYS A 654 -17.26 5.78 -6.12
C LYS A 654 -17.18 4.82 -7.32
N ASN A 655 -16.29 3.82 -7.32
CA ASN A 655 -16.15 2.86 -8.43
C ASN A 655 -17.21 1.73 -8.43
N SER A 656 -18.19 1.74 -7.52
CA SER A 656 -19.22 0.69 -7.43
C SER A 656 -20.55 1.08 -8.08
N GLN A 657 -20.62 2.22 -8.78
CA GLN A 657 -21.77 2.61 -9.59
C GLN A 657 -21.31 2.95 -11.01
N LYS A 658 -21.07 1.90 -11.79
CA LYS A 658 -21.34 1.86 -13.22
C LYS A 658 -21.79 0.45 -13.57
#